data_AF-A0A928NWL3-F1
#
_entry.id   AF-A0A928NWL3-F1
#
_cell.length_a   1.000
_cell.length_b   1.000
_cell.length_c   1.000
_cell.angle_alpha   90.00
_cell.angle_beta   90.00
_cell.angle_gamma   90.00
#
_symmetry.space_group_name_H-M   'P 1'
#
loop_
_entity.id
_entity.type
_entity.pdbx_description
1 polymer ?
#
loop_
_entity_poly.entity_id
_entity_poly.type
_entity_poly.pdbx_seq_one_letter_code
_entity_poly.pdbx_strand_id
1 'polypeptide(L)'
;MKRYLASVLTLILVITSIFTININAASKVLDTYDASSSSSNLRISEGDRVQLQFNVTGSFTGVGIYTEKNSLSKAKVVVSLYKWDKNSVSSRRGTPIAQKEITKWGPNEWLSLELDKPAEAGEYFFDLHVQSGSFTAKKYSGNVVGAKLCQNDKLILGSVKGQVTLSGSDGNFTLTSAMTDFPVDPAPEQSQISPDSNIAIMGIDPSKFAAIDDLGREVDGYSQVGDKKDKVVGMFYWTWHDTAHKTDKPVNITQLIAQYPELATDFHNPLWKQHSGMNFWNEPIFGYYARTDKYVLRKHAELLANAGVDFVLFDCTNADAVWKEGYMALLETWSEARQQGVKTPQVAFMLQFGWSEDTLSSLTQLYDDLYSKNLYQDLWFYWEGKPLIMSHSSGLDESDPYQYQLKNYFTFKAGMPSYFGGDMQDDSWGWLHVHPQAVYKNEDGTVEMTTVGVAMNANSEKMELSAMNGENNMGRSFTMQPNYSYSYKYRGETIKVDKNIENSMFYGLNFQEQWDYAISVDPEIIFVTGWNEWVMGRFEEWCGVKNAFPDQYDDENSRDIEPSKGLLKDYYYYQLVSNVRRFKGASKPDSQIYEKTIDITQGKEQWEDSNIVTYNYYTNNTYERDTKGYVGYTYTNEGTRNDIKTMKVSYDKENVYFYVETVDNLTSYTDPNWMRLLLDTKIATQDSKDWEEFEYILNRNNPTANEMVLERSTGDWNWEEVGKVSYTVQGNIMQVQVPRQMLGMEDSVTFNFKWCDNNLVNGDIMDVYTDGSAAPGGRFVFQFMSEDIPDFGEKNNNNIPLYVILIGAGLILVICAGLFLAIRKKDL
;
A
#
# COMPACT_ATOMS: atom_id res chain seq x y z
N MET A 1 -48.13 0.19 105.24
CA MET A 1 -46.66 0.22 105.45
C MET A 1 -46.09 1.20 104.44
N LYS A 2 -45.80 2.40 104.92
CA LYS A 2 -45.29 3.55 104.15
C LYS A 2 -43.86 3.81 104.62
N ARG A 3 -43.10 4.53 103.78
CA ARG A 3 -41.92 5.40 104.06
C ARG A 3 -40.60 4.81 103.57
N TYR A 4 -40.08 5.33 102.46
CA TYR A 4 -39.31 6.58 102.29
C TYR A 4 -37.82 6.34 102.58
N LEU A 5 -37.01 6.68 101.56
CA LEU A 5 -35.71 7.34 101.64
C LEU A 5 -35.21 7.62 103.06
N ALA A 6 -33.97 7.21 103.34
CA ALA A 6 -32.86 8.13 103.62
C ALA A 6 -31.70 7.41 104.34
N SER A 7 -30.50 7.92 104.06
CA SER A 7 -29.37 7.99 104.99
C SER A 7 -28.44 6.78 105.03
N VAL A 8 -27.31 6.80 104.31
CA VAL A 8 -26.06 7.54 104.62
C VAL A 8 -25.13 6.73 105.53
N LEU A 9 -24.04 6.23 104.95
CA LEU A 9 -22.70 6.26 105.55
C LEU A 9 -21.69 6.42 104.38
N THR A 10 -21.00 7.56 104.19
CA THR A 10 -19.78 8.00 104.94
C THR A 10 -18.61 7.04 104.59
N LEU A 11 -17.45 7.39 104.00
CA LEU A 11 -16.73 8.64 103.77
C LEU A 11 -15.40 8.29 103.02
N ILE A 12 -14.93 9.20 102.14
CA ILE A 12 -13.55 9.43 101.65
C ILE A 12 -12.97 8.59 100.47
N LEU A 13 -12.69 9.34 99.40
CA LEU A 13 -11.76 9.10 98.30
C LEU A 13 -10.36 8.65 98.77
N VAL A 14 -9.68 7.79 97.98
CA VAL A 14 -8.27 7.93 97.51
C VAL A 14 -7.79 6.59 96.89
N ILE A 15 -7.42 6.66 95.60
CA ILE A 15 -6.49 5.80 94.82
C ILE A 15 -6.82 4.30 94.62
N THR A 16 -7.28 3.99 93.40
CA THR A 16 -6.80 2.91 92.50
C THR A 16 -7.12 3.38 91.07
N SER A 17 -6.22 3.60 90.11
CA SER A 17 -5.11 2.80 89.57
C SER A 17 -5.56 1.45 89.00
N ILE A 18 -5.74 1.47 87.67
CA ILE A 18 -5.51 0.41 86.66
C ILE A 18 -6.59 -0.69 86.51
N PHE A 19 -7.38 -0.59 85.43
CA PHE A 19 -7.43 -1.49 84.26
C PHE A 19 -8.81 -1.37 83.56
N THR A 20 -8.92 -0.48 82.57
CA THR A 20 -9.83 -0.71 81.44
C THR A 20 -8.96 -1.16 80.28
N ILE A 21 -9.03 -2.46 80.01
CA ILE A 21 -8.39 -3.08 78.85
C ILE A 21 -9.15 -2.57 77.61
N ASN A 22 -8.57 -1.61 76.89
CA ASN A 22 -8.87 -1.46 75.47
C ASN A 22 -8.18 -2.63 74.76
N ILE A 23 -8.96 -3.65 74.40
CA ILE A 23 -8.51 -4.63 73.42
C ILE A 23 -8.47 -3.89 72.09
N ASN A 24 -7.31 -3.33 71.75
CA ASN A 24 -7.01 -3.05 70.34
C ASN A 24 -7.02 -4.43 69.65
N ALA A 25 -8.04 -4.71 68.86
CA ALA A 25 -7.97 -5.80 67.90
C ALA A 25 -6.69 -5.55 67.06
N ALA A 26 -5.78 -6.54 67.03
CA ALA A 26 -4.55 -6.40 66.27
C ALA A 26 -4.90 -6.14 64.80
N SER A 27 -4.43 -5.02 64.24
CA SER A 27 -4.59 -4.73 62.82
C SER A 27 -3.82 -5.78 62.02
N LYS A 28 -4.50 -6.43 61.08
CA LYS A 28 -3.92 -7.42 60.18
C LYS A 28 -3.40 -6.72 58.93
N VAL A 29 -2.16 -7.02 58.54
CA VAL A 29 -1.57 -6.52 57.29
C VAL A 29 -1.66 -7.62 56.23
N LEU A 30 -2.10 -7.26 55.02
CA LEU A 30 -2.13 -8.15 53.87
C LEU A 30 -1.08 -7.70 52.84
N ASP A 31 -0.18 -8.61 52.45
CA ASP A 31 0.82 -8.38 51.40
C ASP A 31 0.23 -8.59 50.01
N THR A 32 0.48 -7.68 49.08
CA THR A 32 -0.09 -7.70 47.72
C THR A 32 0.74 -8.52 46.73
N TYR A 33 1.78 -9.19 47.21
CA TYR A 33 2.83 -9.88 46.46
C TYR A 33 3.11 -11.25 47.08
N ASP A 34 3.65 -12.17 46.27
CA ASP A 34 4.13 -13.45 46.79
C ASP A 34 5.61 -13.35 47.16
N ALA A 35 5.89 -13.27 48.46
CA ALA A 35 7.24 -13.16 48.99
C ALA A 35 8.14 -14.38 48.70
N SER A 36 7.57 -15.52 48.32
CA SER A 36 8.32 -16.73 47.96
C SER A 36 8.86 -16.68 46.52
N SER A 37 8.37 -15.74 45.71
CA SER A 37 8.75 -15.58 44.30
C SER A 37 10.03 -14.75 44.13
N SER A 38 10.63 -14.81 42.93
CA SER A 38 11.83 -14.02 42.63
C SER A 38 11.55 -12.52 42.67
N SER A 39 12.51 -11.72 43.18
CA SER A 39 12.36 -10.26 43.24
C SER A 39 13.34 -9.53 42.32
N SER A 40 12.90 -8.41 41.75
CA SER A 40 13.69 -7.49 40.94
C SER A 40 13.42 -6.02 41.33
N ASN A 41 14.19 -5.11 40.73
CA ASN A 41 14.06 -3.67 40.95
C ASN A 41 13.20 -3.04 39.85
N LEU A 42 12.10 -2.37 40.24
CA LEU A 42 11.28 -1.56 39.34
C LEU A 42 11.71 -0.10 39.43
N ARG A 43 12.33 0.41 38.36
CA ARG A 43 12.72 1.83 38.25
C ARG A 43 11.50 2.68 37.94
N ILE A 44 11.35 3.79 38.67
CA ILE A 44 10.23 4.72 38.56
C ILE A 44 10.81 6.13 38.45
N SER A 45 10.44 6.87 37.41
CA SER A 45 10.98 8.19 37.06
C SER A 45 9.88 9.25 36.99
N GLU A 46 10.26 10.49 36.73
CA GLU A 46 9.32 11.61 36.57
C GLU A 46 8.31 11.33 35.47
N GLY A 47 7.02 11.56 35.76
CA GLY A 47 5.89 11.24 34.89
C GLY A 47 5.34 9.82 35.08
N ASP A 48 6.11 8.89 35.66
CA ASP A 48 5.65 7.51 35.83
C ASP A 48 4.54 7.38 36.89
N ARG A 49 3.72 6.35 36.69
CA ARG A 49 2.69 5.88 37.60
C ARG A 49 2.91 4.41 37.95
N VAL A 50 2.80 4.09 39.24
CA VAL A 50 2.77 2.72 39.75
C VAL A 50 1.47 2.50 40.50
N GLN A 51 0.73 1.49 40.08
CA GLN A 51 -0.69 1.41 40.36
C GLN A 51 -1.04 0.01 40.83
N LEU A 52 -1.82 -0.10 41.89
CA LEU A 52 -2.22 -1.36 42.47
C LEU A 52 -3.74 -1.46 42.52
N GLN A 53 -4.31 -2.38 41.74
CA GLN A 53 -5.69 -2.80 41.88
C GLN A 53 -5.74 -3.91 42.94
N PHE A 54 -6.66 -3.80 43.90
CA PHE A 54 -6.84 -4.85 44.91
C PHE A 54 -8.29 -4.94 45.38
N ASN A 55 -8.72 -6.14 45.77
CA ASN A 55 -10.08 -6.39 46.28
C ASN A 55 -10.03 -7.06 47.65
N VAL A 56 -10.64 -6.44 48.66
CA VAL A 56 -10.60 -6.88 50.06
C VAL A 56 -12.00 -7.14 50.62
N THR A 57 -12.13 -8.19 51.44
CA THR A 57 -13.41 -8.61 52.04
C THR A 57 -13.74 -7.92 53.38
N GLY A 58 -12.80 -7.15 53.94
CA GLY A 58 -12.98 -6.41 55.20
C GLY A 58 -12.58 -4.94 55.05
N SER A 59 -12.95 -4.11 56.02
CA SER A 59 -12.58 -2.68 56.02
C SER A 59 -11.09 -2.49 56.30
N PHE A 60 -10.51 -1.41 55.77
CA PHE A 60 -9.07 -1.12 55.88
C PHE A 60 -8.77 0.36 56.17
N THR A 61 -7.60 0.61 56.74
CA THR A 61 -7.15 1.93 57.22
C THR A 61 -5.96 2.48 56.46
N GLY A 62 -5.23 1.66 55.70
CA GLY A 62 -4.08 2.15 54.96
C GLY A 62 -3.64 1.23 53.82
N VAL A 63 -2.90 1.81 52.89
CA VAL A 63 -2.27 1.11 51.75
C VAL A 63 -0.89 1.73 51.49
N GLY A 64 0.08 0.94 51.06
CA GLY A 64 1.41 1.48 50.75
C GLY A 64 2.29 0.57 49.91
N ILE A 65 3.35 1.17 49.34
CA ILE A 65 4.37 0.50 48.54
C ILE A 65 5.74 0.72 49.18
N TYR A 66 6.55 -0.34 49.24
CA TYR A 66 7.89 -0.31 49.79
C TYR A 66 8.94 0.07 48.72
N THR A 67 9.85 0.97 49.09
CA THR A 67 10.93 1.48 48.22
C THR A 67 12.30 0.95 48.66
N GLU A 68 13.24 0.70 47.73
CA GLU A 68 14.62 0.24 48.05
C GLU A 68 15.69 1.23 47.51
N LYS A 69 16.76 1.49 48.31
CA LYS A 69 18.01 2.30 48.08
C LYS A 69 18.43 2.54 46.59
N ASN A 70 19.02 3.65 46.10
CA ASN A 70 19.32 5.04 46.54
C ASN A 70 19.68 5.91 45.30
N SER A 71 18.95 7.00 45.07
CA SER A 71 19.50 8.36 44.92
C SER A 71 18.30 9.28 44.84
N LEU A 72 17.83 9.78 45.98
CA LEU A 72 16.76 10.76 46.01
C LEU A 72 17.27 12.05 45.36
N SER A 73 17.15 12.15 44.04
CA SER A 73 16.67 13.39 43.45
C SER A 73 15.42 13.78 44.25
N LYS A 74 15.23 15.07 44.55
CA LYS A 74 14.12 15.56 45.38
C LYS A 74 12.78 15.15 44.74
N ALA A 75 12.34 13.93 45.01
CA ALA A 75 11.24 13.33 44.30
C ALA A 75 9.95 13.76 44.97
N LYS A 76 9.00 14.18 44.14
CA LYS A 76 7.69 14.62 44.58
C LYS A 76 6.69 13.59 44.10
N VAL A 77 6.02 12.94 45.04
CA VAL A 77 5.07 11.86 44.73
C VAL A 77 3.71 12.23 45.28
N VAL A 78 2.66 12.00 44.47
CA VAL A 78 1.28 12.06 44.93
C VAL A 78 0.73 10.65 44.96
N VAL A 79 0.32 10.19 46.15
CA VAL A 79 -0.39 8.92 46.32
C VAL A 79 -1.88 9.19 46.50
N SER A 80 -2.71 8.44 45.78
CA SER A 80 -4.16 8.60 45.77
C SER A 80 -4.84 7.24 45.82
N LEU A 81 -5.96 7.15 46.54
CA LEU A 81 -6.79 5.96 46.60
C LEU A 81 -8.16 6.25 46.00
N TYR A 82 -8.63 5.37 45.12
CA TYR A 82 -9.92 5.45 44.46
C TYR A 82 -10.70 4.15 44.66
N LYS A 83 -12.03 4.22 44.58
CA LYS A 83 -12.86 3.03 44.39
C LYS A 83 -12.63 2.51 42.97
N TRP A 84 -12.52 1.20 42.83
CA TRP A 84 -12.37 0.58 41.51
C TRP A 84 -13.62 0.80 40.67
N ASP A 85 -13.40 1.07 39.38
CA ASP A 85 -14.44 1.12 38.35
C ASP A 85 -14.22 0.02 37.30
N LYS A 86 -13.72 0.35 36.10
CA LYS A 86 -13.44 -0.62 35.03
C LYS A 86 -11.96 -0.78 34.74
N ASN A 87 -11.19 0.29 34.91
CA ASN A 87 -9.75 0.33 34.69
C ASN A 87 -9.09 1.44 35.51
N SER A 88 -7.75 1.53 35.43
CA SER A 88 -6.96 2.53 36.15
C SER A 88 -7.30 3.98 35.77
N VAL A 89 -7.59 4.26 34.50
CA VAL A 89 -7.94 5.60 33.99
C VAL A 89 -9.33 6.02 34.45
N SER A 90 -10.33 5.14 34.30
CA SER A 90 -11.71 5.44 34.67
C SER A 90 -11.87 5.61 36.18
N SER A 91 -11.16 4.80 36.98
CA SER A 91 -11.12 4.94 38.43
C SER A 91 -10.59 6.31 38.87
N ARG A 92 -9.60 6.88 38.16
CA ARG A 92 -9.04 8.22 38.45
C ARG A 92 -9.93 9.39 38.03
N ARG A 93 -10.94 9.19 37.16
CA ARG A 93 -11.93 10.23 36.85
C ARG A 93 -12.86 10.51 38.03
N GLY A 94 -12.96 9.55 38.96
CA GLY A 94 -13.67 9.73 40.23
C GLY A 94 -12.95 10.65 41.21
N THR A 95 -13.64 11.06 42.27
CA THR A 95 -13.00 11.78 43.38
C THR A 95 -12.18 10.80 44.23
N PRO A 96 -10.91 11.09 44.57
CA PRO A 96 -10.11 10.21 45.41
C PRO A 96 -10.72 10.11 46.82
N ILE A 97 -10.74 8.91 47.37
CA ILE A 97 -11.13 8.60 48.75
C ILE A 97 -10.15 9.27 49.72
N ALA A 98 -8.86 9.22 49.38
CA ALA A 98 -7.80 9.90 50.09
C ALA A 98 -6.67 10.22 49.12
N GLN A 99 -5.94 11.30 49.39
CA GLN A 99 -4.79 11.72 48.61
C GLN A 99 -3.76 12.38 49.51
N LYS A 100 -2.48 12.14 49.26
CA LYS A 100 -1.36 12.72 50.01
C LYS A 100 -0.19 13.01 49.10
N GLU A 101 0.36 14.21 49.23
CA GLU A 101 1.64 14.57 48.63
C GLU A 101 2.78 14.20 49.58
N ILE A 102 3.80 13.51 49.07
CA ILE A 102 4.97 13.05 49.81
C ILE A 102 6.21 13.61 49.13
N THR A 103 6.96 14.43 49.86
CA THR A 103 8.17 15.12 49.38
C THR A 103 9.44 14.70 50.13
N LYS A 104 9.30 13.91 51.20
CA LYS A 104 10.40 13.45 52.06
C LYS A 104 10.12 12.05 52.60
N TRP A 105 10.95 11.09 52.25
CA TRP A 105 11.01 9.74 52.84
C TRP A 105 12.45 9.23 52.77
N GLY A 106 12.81 8.34 53.68
CA GLY A 106 14.13 7.70 53.74
C GLY A 106 14.27 6.54 52.76
N PRO A 107 15.51 6.06 52.51
CA PRO A 107 15.72 4.82 51.78
C PRO A 107 15.13 3.65 52.58
N ASN A 108 14.56 2.66 51.90
CA ASN A 108 13.99 1.46 52.54
C ASN A 108 12.76 1.77 53.41
N GLU A 109 11.95 2.74 52.98
CA GLU A 109 10.70 3.14 53.65
C GLU A 109 9.46 2.83 52.81
N TRP A 110 8.33 2.77 53.52
CA TRP A 110 6.99 2.65 52.93
C TRP A 110 6.46 4.02 52.52
N LEU A 111 6.03 4.13 51.26
CA LEU A 111 5.17 5.20 50.78
C LEU A 111 3.72 4.79 51.03
N SER A 112 3.19 5.22 52.17
CA SER A 112 1.85 4.84 52.63
C SER A 112 0.86 6.02 52.60
N LEU A 113 -0.39 5.68 52.31
CA LEU A 113 -1.57 6.52 52.47
C LEU A 113 -2.44 5.93 53.59
N GLU A 114 -2.46 6.62 54.73
CA GLU A 114 -3.34 6.31 55.86
C GLU A 114 -4.66 7.07 55.69
N LEU A 115 -5.77 6.43 56.05
CA LEU A 115 -7.12 6.96 55.89
C LEU A 115 -7.63 7.53 57.21
N ASP A 116 -8.16 8.75 57.18
CA ASP A 116 -8.77 9.40 58.35
C ASP A 116 -10.01 8.63 58.86
N LYS A 117 -10.66 7.88 57.97
CA LYS A 117 -11.76 6.96 58.27
C LYS A 117 -11.54 5.64 57.53
N PRO A 118 -11.82 4.48 58.14
CA PRO A 118 -11.75 3.19 57.46
C PRO A 118 -12.55 3.18 56.15
N ALA A 119 -11.94 2.69 55.07
CA ALA A 119 -12.66 2.35 53.85
C ALA A 119 -13.31 0.97 54.00
N GLU A 120 -14.53 0.83 53.48
CA GLU A 120 -15.31 -0.41 53.58
C GLU A 120 -14.72 -1.55 52.71
N ALA A 121 -15.21 -2.77 52.88
CA ALA A 121 -14.87 -3.88 51.99
C ALA A 121 -15.24 -3.56 50.52
N GLY A 122 -14.43 -4.02 49.59
CA GLY A 122 -14.62 -3.79 48.16
C GLY A 122 -13.33 -3.74 47.36
N GLU A 123 -13.46 -3.33 46.10
CA GLU A 123 -12.37 -3.25 45.14
C GLU A 123 -11.90 -1.80 44.97
N TYR A 124 -10.57 -1.62 44.96
CA TYR A 124 -9.93 -0.32 45.04
C TYR A 124 -8.72 -0.23 44.11
N PHE A 125 -8.35 1.01 43.85
CA PHE A 125 -7.23 1.40 43.00
C PHE A 125 -6.32 2.38 43.75
N PHE A 126 -5.08 1.95 44.04
CA PHE A 126 -4.05 2.80 44.61
C PHE A 126 -3.12 3.31 43.51
N ASP A 127 -2.98 4.63 43.39
CA ASP A 127 -2.25 5.32 42.34
C ASP A 127 -1.09 6.12 42.95
N LEU A 128 0.13 5.73 42.62
CA LEU A 128 1.34 6.47 42.94
C LEU A 128 1.80 7.19 41.67
N HIS A 129 1.78 8.52 41.66
CA HIS A 129 2.22 9.35 40.54
C HIS A 129 3.45 10.18 40.91
N VAL A 130 4.51 10.07 40.11
CA VAL A 130 5.77 10.80 40.31
C VAL A 130 5.74 12.12 39.57
N GLN A 131 5.59 13.23 40.31
CA GLN A 131 5.59 14.58 39.74
C GLN A 131 6.98 15.11 39.41
N SER A 132 8.01 14.62 40.09
CA SER A 132 9.42 14.93 39.79
C SER A 132 10.35 13.91 40.44
N GLY A 133 11.57 13.78 39.91
CA GLY A 133 12.61 12.90 40.45
C GLY A 133 12.45 11.42 40.09
N SER A 134 13.21 10.55 40.75
CA SER A 134 13.20 9.11 40.48
C SER A 134 13.59 8.27 41.70
N PHE A 135 13.08 7.04 41.74
CA PHE A 135 13.38 6.05 42.77
C PHE A 135 13.14 4.62 42.27
N THR A 136 13.29 3.64 43.15
CA THR A 136 13.10 2.21 42.84
C THR A 136 12.17 1.56 43.85
N ALA A 137 11.22 0.77 43.35
CA ALA A 137 10.38 -0.11 44.16
C ALA A 137 10.84 -1.57 44.00
N LYS A 138 10.65 -2.36 45.05
CA LYS A 138 10.89 -3.81 44.96
C LYS A 138 9.71 -4.48 44.28
N LYS A 139 9.95 -5.24 43.22
CA LYS A 139 8.94 -6.00 42.48
C LYS A 139 9.18 -7.50 42.66
N TYR A 140 8.11 -8.27 42.82
CA TYR A 140 8.10 -9.73 42.88
C TYR A 140 7.45 -10.30 41.62
N SER A 141 7.95 -11.44 41.14
CA SER A 141 7.41 -12.10 39.94
C SER A 141 6.04 -12.75 40.19
N GLY A 142 5.71 -13.10 41.44
CA GLY A 142 4.40 -13.59 41.85
C GLY A 142 3.57 -12.52 42.57
N ASN A 143 2.25 -12.57 42.37
CA ASN A 143 1.24 -11.78 43.08
C ASN A 143 0.32 -12.69 43.89
N VAL A 144 -0.41 -12.12 44.84
CA VAL A 144 -1.49 -12.83 45.53
C VAL A 144 -2.79 -12.74 44.73
N VAL A 145 -3.65 -13.74 44.89
CA VAL A 145 -5.02 -13.68 44.35
C VAL A 145 -5.71 -12.45 44.94
N GLY A 146 -6.17 -11.56 44.06
CA GLY A 146 -6.85 -10.33 44.46
C GLY A 146 -5.99 -9.06 44.48
N ALA A 147 -4.77 -9.10 43.92
CA ALA A 147 -3.97 -7.92 43.65
C ALA A 147 -3.36 -7.97 42.24
N LYS A 148 -3.45 -6.85 41.50
CA LYS A 148 -2.87 -6.68 40.15
C LYS A 148 -2.06 -5.38 40.11
N LEU A 149 -0.91 -5.43 39.46
CA LEU A 149 0.00 -4.29 39.31
C LEU A 149 -0.13 -3.70 37.91
N CYS A 150 -0.34 -2.39 37.83
CA CYS A 150 -0.19 -1.64 36.60
C CYS A 150 0.98 -0.64 36.70
N GLN A 151 1.66 -0.40 35.59
CA GLN A 151 2.61 0.68 35.42
C GLN A 151 2.19 1.51 34.20
N ASN A 152 2.04 2.82 34.38
CA ASN A 152 1.57 3.73 33.34
C ASN A 152 0.29 3.22 32.65
N ASP A 153 -0.67 2.75 33.45
CA ASP A 153 -1.96 2.18 33.01
C ASP A 153 -1.90 0.82 32.29
N LYS A 154 -0.72 0.19 32.22
CA LYS A 154 -0.54 -1.15 31.65
C LYS A 154 -0.37 -2.20 32.75
N LEU A 155 -1.13 -3.28 32.71
CA LEU A 155 -1.02 -4.45 33.58
C LEU A 155 0.36 -5.07 33.35
N ILE A 156 1.08 -5.36 34.42
CA ILE A 156 2.38 -6.00 34.36
C ILE A 156 2.42 -7.22 35.28
N LEU A 157 3.10 -8.28 34.85
CA LEU A 157 3.22 -9.52 35.61
C LEU A 157 3.83 -9.30 36.99
N GLY A 158 3.30 -10.00 37.99
CA GLY A 158 3.76 -9.94 39.38
C GLY A 158 3.15 -8.77 40.16
N SER A 159 3.83 -8.35 41.21
CA SER A 159 3.36 -7.25 42.07
C SER A 159 4.52 -6.52 42.71
N VAL A 160 4.33 -5.25 43.06
CA VAL A 160 5.30 -4.54 43.91
C VAL A 160 5.17 -5.02 45.34
N LYS A 161 6.22 -4.82 46.14
CA LYS A 161 6.17 -5.03 47.59
C LYS A 161 5.20 -4.02 48.21
N GLY A 162 3.90 -4.34 48.16
CA GLY A 162 2.79 -3.53 48.61
C GLY A 162 2.04 -4.18 49.76
N GLN A 163 1.33 -3.37 50.53
CA GLN A 163 0.52 -3.85 51.66
C GLN A 163 -0.79 -3.07 51.80
N VAL A 164 -1.80 -3.75 52.34
CA VAL A 164 -3.09 -3.17 52.78
C VAL A 164 -3.28 -3.46 54.26
N THR A 165 -3.51 -2.43 55.08
CA THR A 165 -3.68 -2.52 56.54
C THR A 165 -5.16 -2.59 56.90
N LEU A 166 -5.65 -3.74 57.34
CA LEU A 166 -7.05 -3.93 57.74
C LEU A 166 -7.37 -3.23 59.08
N SER A 167 -8.62 -2.79 59.22
CA SER A 167 -9.14 -2.17 60.45
C SER A 167 -9.39 -3.17 61.59
N GLY A 168 -9.37 -4.48 61.29
CA GLY A 168 -9.57 -5.58 62.23
C GLY A 168 -8.93 -6.89 61.74
N SER A 169 -9.17 -8.01 62.42
CA SER A 169 -8.57 -9.32 62.10
C SER A 169 -9.25 -10.08 60.96
N ASP A 170 -10.51 -9.74 60.65
CA ASP A 170 -11.40 -10.54 59.83
C ASP A 170 -11.51 -9.93 58.42
N GLY A 171 -10.55 -10.27 57.55
CA GLY A 171 -10.53 -9.85 56.14
C GLY A 171 -9.37 -10.50 55.37
N ASN A 172 -9.57 -10.70 54.07
CA ASN A 172 -8.58 -11.27 53.13
C ASN A 172 -8.73 -10.62 51.74
N PHE A 173 -7.77 -10.85 50.85
CA PHE A 173 -7.94 -10.57 49.43
C PHE A 173 -8.94 -11.56 48.79
N THR A 174 -9.66 -11.08 47.78
CA THR A 174 -10.54 -11.89 46.91
C THR A 174 -10.32 -11.49 45.46
N LEU A 175 -10.86 -12.25 44.50
CA LEU A 175 -10.64 -12.02 43.07
C LEU A 175 -11.02 -10.58 42.68
N THR A 176 -10.09 -9.89 42.02
CA THR A 176 -10.33 -8.60 41.37
C THR A 176 -11.12 -8.79 40.09
N SER A 177 -11.95 -7.82 39.74
CA SER A 177 -12.59 -7.76 38.43
C SER A 177 -11.56 -7.75 37.29
N ALA A 178 -11.95 -8.25 36.12
CA ALA A 178 -11.16 -8.06 34.91
C ALA A 178 -11.13 -6.57 34.54
N MET A 179 -10.02 -6.11 33.95
CA MET A 179 -10.00 -4.78 33.35
C MET A 179 -10.70 -4.89 31.99
N THR A 180 -11.79 -4.16 31.81
CA THR A 180 -12.67 -4.37 30.64
C THR A 180 -12.55 -3.29 29.57
N ASP A 181 -11.94 -2.14 29.89
CA ASP A 181 -11.72 -1.04 28.96
C ASP A 181 -10.28 -0.54 29.21
N PHE A 182 -9.33 -0.72 28.30
CA PHE A 182 -8.03 -0.02 28.43
C PHE A 182 -8.08 1.30 27.67
N PRO A 183 -7.42 2.38 28.14
CA PRO A 183 -7.24 3.56 27.31
C PRO A 183 -6.51 3.14 26.01
N VAL A 184 -7.10 3.48 24.86
CA VAL A 184 -6.48 3.26 23.55
C VAL A 184 -5.97 4.58 23.03
N ASP A 185 -4.70 4.63 22.62
CA ASP A 185 -4.21 5.73 21.79
C ASP A 185 -4.82 5.52 20.39
N PRO A 186 -5.77 6.38 19.96
CA PRO A 186 -6.43 6.17 18.68
C PRO A 186 -5.40 6.28 17.56
N ALA A 187 -5.58 5.45 16.52
CA ALA A 187 -4.85 5.67 15.29
C ALA A 187 -5.14 7.09 14.76
N PRO A 188 -4.12 7.80 14.25
CA PRO A 188 -4.33 9.14 13.74
C PRO A 188 -5.20 9.09 12.48
N GLU A 189 -5.91 10.18 12.16
CA GLU A 189 -6.77 10.21 10.97
C GLU A 189 -5.95 10.06 9.67
N GLN A 190 -6.57 9.48 8.64
CA GLN A 190 -5.94 9.34 7.33
C GLN A 190 -5.53 10.72 6.79
N SER A 191 -4.25 10.84 6.42
CA SER A 191 -3.74 12.07 5.83
C SER A 191 -4.41 12.34 4.49
N GLN A 192 -4.84 13.58 4.29
CA GLN A 192 -5.39 14.05 3.03
C GLN A 192 -4.29 14.72 2.20
N ILE A 193 -4.37 14.60 0.87
CA ILE A 193 -3.47 15.32 -0.04
C ILE A 193 -3.74 16.82 0.13
N SER A 194 -2.73 17.57 0.57
CA SER A 194 -2.84 19.02 0.71
C SER A 194 -3.06 19.69 -0.65
N PRO A 195 -3.95 20.70 -0.77
CA PRO A 195 -4.10 21.51 -1.98
C PRO A 195 -2.80 22.20 -2.41
N ASP A 196 -1.89 22.47 -1.48
CA ASP A 196 -0.59 23.10 -1.74
C ASP A 196 0.52 22.07 -2.03
N SER A 197 0.21 20.77 -2.08
CA SER A 197 1.20 19.73 -2.40
C SER A 197 1.52 19.70 -3.89
N ASN A 198 2.72 19.20 -4.24
CA ASN A 198 3.11 19.02 -5.65
C ASN A 198 2.17 18.05 -6.40
N ILE A 199 1.55 17.07 -5.72
CA ILE A 199 0.54 16.22 -6.35
C ILE A 199 -0.65 17.07 -6.83
N ALA A 200 -1.18 17.93 -5.98
CA ALA A 200 -2.33 18.77 -6.29
C ALA A 200 -1.98 19.86 -7.33
N ILE A 201 -0.80 20.48 -7.20
CA ILE A 201 -0.34 21.54 -8.11
C ILE A 201 -0.05 21.00 -9.52
N MET A 202 0.65 19.86 -9.62
CA MET A 202 0.96 19.28 -10.93
C MET A 202 -0.26 18.66 -11.59
N GLY A 203 -1.21 18.13 -10.79
CA GLY A 203 -2.47 17.61 -11.28
C GLY A 203 -2.34 16.45 -12.27
N ILE A 204 -1.27 15.66 -12.16
CA ILE A 204 -0.96 14.57 -13.10
C ILE A 204 -2.05 13.50 -12.98
N ASP A 205 -2.67 13.19 -14.12
CA ASP A 205 -3.70 12.17 -14.23
C ASP A 205 -3.31 11.10 -15.26
N PRO A 206 -2.66 10.01 -14.82
CA PRO A 206 -2.20 8.97 -15.72
C PRO A 206 -3.31 8.22 -16.45
N SER A 207 -4.58 8.35 -16.03
CA SER A 207 -5.71 7.76 -16.76
C SER A 207 -5.99 8.44 -18.10
N LYS A 208 -5.42 9.64 -18.33
CA LYS A 208 -5.48 10.35 -19.61
C LYS A 208 -4.35 9.95 -20.58
N PHE A 209 -3.33 9.22 -20.14
CA PHE A 209 -2.24 8.80 -21.02
C PHE A 209 -2.73 7.70 -21.97
N ALA A 210 -2.35 7.77 -23.23
CA ALA A 210 -2.52 6.66 -24.17
C ALA A 210 -1.26 5.77 -24.15
N ALA A 211 -1.39 4.52 -24.57
CA ALA A 211 -0.28 3.61 -24.80
C ALA A 211 -0.74 2.44 -25.67
N ILE A 212 0.16 1.94 -26.49
CA ILE A 212 0.03 0.67 -27.21
C ILE A 212 1.24 -0.18 -26.84
N ASP A 213 1.02 -1.40 -26.36
CA ASP A 213 2.11 -2.33 -26.09
C ASP A 213 2.62 -3.01 -27.37
N ASP A 214 3.73 -3.75 -27.27
CA ASP A 214 4.36 -4.40 -28.43
C ASP A 214 3.59 -5.65 -28.93
N LEU A 215 2.45 -6.00 -28.31
CA LEU A 215 1.46 -6.92 -28.88
C LEU A 215 0.35 -6.19 -29.66
N GLY A 216 0.40 -4.85 -29.71
CA GLY A 216 -0.60 -4.02 -30.36
C GLY A 216 -1.86 -3.80 -29.52
N ARG A 217 -1.83 -4.06 -28.21
CA ARG A 217 -2.97 -3.79 -27.32
C ARG A 217 -2.95 -2.32 -26.92
N GLU A 218 -4.00 -1.62 -27.31
CA GLU A 218 -4.26 -0.26 -26.84
C GLU A 218 -4.80 -0.31 -25.40
N VAL A 219 -4.22 0.51 -24.51
CA VAL A 219 -4.75 0.67 -23.16
C VAL A 219 -6.10 1.38 -23.22
N ASP A 220 -7.08 0.82 -22.51
CA ASP A 220 -8.43 1.39 -22.42
C ASP A 220 -8.41 2.88 -22.01
N GLY A 221 -9.02 3.74 -22.82
CA GLY A 221 -9.22 5.16 -22.56
C GLY A 221 -10.66 5.50 -22.15
N TYR A 222 -10.91 6.80 -21.93
CA TYR A 222 -12.23 7.29 -21.49
C TYR A 222 -13.40 6.84 -22.37
N SER A 223 -13.20 6.77 -23.69
CA SER A 223 -14.25 6.34 -24.64
C SER A 223 -14.65 4.87 -24.46
N GLN A 224 -13.76 4.03 -23.94
CA GLN A 224 -14.04 2.62 -23.63
C GLN A 224 -14.67 2.42 -22.24
N VAL A 225 -14.17 3.14 -21.22
CA VAL A 225 -14.48 2.80 -19.80
C VAL A 225 -15.36 3.81 -19.07
N GLY A 226 -15.51 5.03 -19.62
CA GLY A 226 -16.27 6.11 -19.01
C GLY A 226 -15.64 6.71 -17.76
N ASP A 227 -16.44 7.46 -17.01
CA ASP A 227 -16.02 8.22 -15.83
C ASP A 227 -15.38 7.37 -14.72
N LYS A 228 -14.52 8.03 -13.94
CA LYS A 228 -13.93 7.46 -12.73
C LYS A 228 -15.00 7.03 -11.72
N LYS A 229 -14.76 5.88 -11.11
CA LYS A 229 -15.60 5.23 -10.09
C LYS A 229 -14.83 5.16 -8.77
N ASP A 230 -15.58 5.10 -7.68
CA ASP A 230 -15.02 4.91 -6.35
C ASP A 230 -14.71 3.43 -6.12
N LYS A 231 -13.55 3.00 -6.62
CA LYS A 231 -13.08 1.61 -6.64
C LYS A 231 -11.58 1.58 -6.32
N VAL A 232 -11.13 0.55 -5.64
CA VAL A 232 -9.77 0.46 -5.10
C VAL A 232 -9.03 -0.76 -5.66
N VAL A 233 -7.78 -0.59 -6.05
CA VAL A 233 -6.91 -1.68 -6.51
C VAL A 233 -5.71 -1.81 -5.58
N GLY A 234 -5.57 -2.97 -4.97
CA GLY A 234 -4.41 -3.37 -4.18
C GLY A 234 -3.47 -4.26 -4.99
N MET A 235 -2.19 -4.23 -4.66
CA MET A 235 -1.15 -5.03 -5.33
C MET A 235 -0.27 -5.75 -4.31
N PHE A 236 -0.01 -7.03 -4.53
CA PHE A 236 0.93 -7.78 -3.70
C PHE A 236 2.37 -7.38 -4.03
N TYR A 237 3.18 -7.13 -2.99
CA TYR A 237 4.51 -6.53 -3.13
C TYR A 237 5.51 -7.15 -2.16
N TRP A 238 6.73 -7.34 -2.66
CA TRP A 238 7.80 -8.04 -1.96
C TRP A 238 8.90 -7.07 -1.55
N THR A 239 9.07 -6.90 -0.23
CA THR A 239 10.17 -6.12 0.36
C THR A 239 11.30 -7.02 0.88
N TRP A 240 11.17 -8.33 0.69
CA TRP A 240 12.00 -9.30 1.35
C TRP A 240 13.18 -9.82 0.55
N HIS A 241 13.35 -9.49 -0.74
CA HIS A 241 14.46 -9.96 -1.60
C HIS A 241 15.86 -9.74 -0.99
N ASP A 242 16.26 -10.60 -0.04
CA ASP A 242 16.88 -10.28 1.25
C ASP A 242 18.36 -9.81 1.21
N THR A 243 19.03 -9.82 2.37
CA THR A 243 20.49 -9.89 2.58
C THR A 243 21.23 -10.86 1.67
N ALA A 244 20.56 -11.81 1.03
CA ALA A 244 21.12 -12.67 -0.01
C ALA A 244 21.86 -11.89 -1.09
N HIS A 245 21.43 -10.67 -1.46
CA HIS A 245 22.20 -9.84 -2.41
C HIS A 245 23.65 -9.56 -1.96
N LYS A 246 23.92 -9.60 -0.65
CA LYS A 246 25.25 -9.39 -0.06
C LYS A 246 26.14 -10.65 -0.13
N THR A 247 25.55 -11.85 -0.28
CA THR A 247 26.25 -13.13 -0.19
C THR A 247 26.15 -13.99 -1.45
N ASP A 248 25.08 -13.83 -2.21
CA ASP A 248 24.66 -14.73 -3.27
C ASP A 248 24.81 -14.07 -4.64
N LYS A 249 25.22 -14.87 -5.61
CA LYS A 249 25.12 -14.50 -7.03
C LYS A 249 23.71 -14.80 -7.52
N PRO A 250 23.13 -13.97 -8.40
CA PRO A 250 21.83 -14.26 -8.96
C PRO A 250 21.95 -15.43 -9.94
N VAL A 251 20.94 -16.30 -9.96
CA VAL A 251 20.83 -17.42 -10.89
C VAL A 251 19.55 -17.28 -11.70
N ASN A 252 19.65 -16.83 -12.96
CA ASN A 252 18.50 -16.78 -13.88
C ASN A 252 18.15 -18.20 -14.36
N ILE A 253 17.08 -18.79 -13.84
CA ILE A 253 16.74 -20.19 -14.12
C ILE A 253 16.19 -20.38 -15.52
N THR A 254 15.45 -19.39 -16.08
CA THR A 254 14.98 -19.46 -17.47
C THR A 254 16.17 -19.58 -18.43
N GLN A 255 17.18 -18.72 -18.28
CA GLN A 255 18.40 -18.78 -19.11
C GLN A 255 19.22 -20.05 -18.84
N LEU A 256 19.39 -20.41 -17.56
CA LEU A 256 20.20 -21.56 -17.17
C LEU A 256 19.63 -22.88 -17.70
N ILE A 257 18.32 -23.08 -17.58
CA ILE A 257 17.64 -24.29 -18.05
C ILE A 257 17.60 -24.33 -19.58
N ALA A 258 17.43 -23.19 -20.26
CA ALA A 258 17.54 -23.14 -21.72
C ALA A 258 18.93 -23.57 -22.21
N GLN A 259 19.99 -23.25 -21.46
CA GLN A 259 21.36 -23.66 -21.76
C GLN A 259 21.65 -25.13 -21.38
N TYR A 260 21.10 -25.60 -20.25
CA TYR A 260 21.32 -26.94 -19.70
C TYR A 260 19.98 -27.61 -19.33
N PRO A 261 19.23 -28.14 -20.33
CA PRO A 261 17.88 -28.65 -20.11
C PRO A 261 17.78 -29.79 -19.08
N GLU A 262 18.85 -30.56 -18.88
CA GLU A 262 18.91 -31.61 -17.86
C GLU A 262 18.70 -31.09 -16.43
N LEU A 263 18.98 -29.81 -16.18
CA LEU A 263 18.80 -29.19 -14.86
C LEU A 263 17.34 -29.03 -14.46
N ALA A 264 16.41 -29.01 -15.41
CA ALA A 264 14.98 -28.91 -15.12
C ALA A 264 14.48 -30.09 -14.28
N THR A 265 15.07 -31.28 -14.42
CA THR A 265 14.57 -32.52 -13.80
C THR A 265 15.52 -33.18 -12.80
N ASP A 266 16.79 -32.75 -12.76
CA ASP A 266 17.80 -33.32 -11.86
C ASP A 266 18.21 -32.35 -10.75
N PHE A 267 17.67 -32.58 -9.55
CA PHE A 267 17.98 -31.78 -8.36
C PHE A 267 19.47 -31.88 -7.95
N HIS A 268 20.09 -33.05 -8.17
CA HIS A 268 21.42 -33.41 -7.69
C HIS A 268 22.52 -33.18 -8.73
N ASN A 269 22.17 -32.64 -9.91
CA ASN A 269 23.12 -32.35 -10.97
C ASN A 269 24.28 -31.49 -10.42
N PRO A 270 25.56 -31.88 -10.63
CA PRO A 270 26.70 -31.14 -10.12
C PRO A 270 26.79 -29.68 -10.60
N LEU A 271 26.18 -29.32 -11.73
CA LEU A 271 26.15 -27.93 -12.23
C LEU A 271 25.39 -27.00 -11.28
N TRP A 272 24.39 -27.49 -10.54
CA TRP A 272 23.72 -26.67 -9.51
C TRP A 272 24.71 -26.16 -8.44
N LYS A 273 25.80 -26.89 -8.17
CA LYS A 273 26.85 -26.43 -7.23
C LYS A 273 27.70 -25.30 -7.80
N GLN A 274 27.73 -25.14 -9.12
CA GLN A 274 28.42 -24.04 -9.80
C GLN A 274 27.52 -22.80 -9.90
N HIS A 275 26.20 -22.99 -9.77
CA HIS A 275 25.16 -21.98 -9.78
C HIS A 275 24.40 -21.96 -8.44
N SER A 276 25.15 -21.80 -7.34
CA SER A 276 24.57 -21.67 -6.00
C SER A 276 24.27 -20.20 -5.68
N GLY A 277 23.01 -19.90 -5.40
CA GLY A 277 22.53 -18.57 -5.00
C GLY A 277 21.01 -18.50 -5.02
N MET A 278 20.47 -17.32 -4.78
CA MET A 278 19.05 -17.06 -4.96
C MET A 278 18.69 -17.22 -6.44
N ASN A 279 17.71 -18.07 -6.76
CA ASN A 279 17.30 -18.24 -8.14
C ASN A 279 16.18 -17.25 -8.52
N PHE A 280 16.38 -16.63 -9.67
CA PHE A 280 15.52 -15.65 -10.29
C PHE A 280 14.79 -16.32 -11.44
N TRP A 281 13.48 -16.15 -11.56
CA TRP A 281 12.73 -16.70 -12.68
C TRP A 281 13.19 -16.07 -14.01
N ASN A 282 13.48 -14.76 -14.03
CA ASN A 282 14.13 -14.06 -15.16
C ASN A 282 14.93 -12.82 -14.69
N GLU A 283 15.44 -11.99 -15.59
CA GLU A 283 16.13 -10.74 -15.26
C GLU A 283 15.15 -9.54 -15.24
N PRO A 284 15.04 -8.80 -14.10
CA PRO A 284 14.29 -7.56 -14.05
C PRO A 284 14.86 -6.51 -15.01
N ILE A 285 14.03 -5.62 -15.55
CA ILE A 285 14.51 -4.53 -16.41
C ILE A 285 15.56 -3.66 -15.70
N PHE A 286 15.43 -3.51 -14.38
CA PHE A 286 16.35 -2.74 -13.54
C PHE A 286 17.58 -3.53 -13.06
N GLY A 287 17.74 -4.77 -13.54
CA GLY A 287 18.77 -5.73 -13.15
C GLY A 287 18.47 -6.45 -11.83
N TYR A 288 19.38 -7.32 -11.38
CA TYR A 288 19.35 -8.00 -10.07
C TYR A 288 19.61 -7.02 -8.91
N TYR A 289 18.70 -6.06 -8.73
CA TYR A 289 18.81 -4.97 -7.77
C TYR A 289 18.71 -5.45 -6.32
N ALA A 290 19.25 -4.65 -5.40
CA ALA A 290 19.02 -4.82 -3.97
C ALA A 290 17.68 -4.20 -3.59
N ARG A 291 16.99 -4.75 -2.58
CA ARG A 291 15.66 -4.24 -2.14
C ARG A 291 15.67 -2.78 -1.65
N THR A 292 16.83 -2.27 -1.25
CA THR A 292 17.03 -0.89 -0.79
C THR A 292 17.53 0.03 -1.90
N ASP A 293 17.57 -0.46 -3.14
CA ASP A 293 17.94 0.35 -4.28
C ASP A 293 16.84 1.40 -4.51
N LYS A 294 17.08 2.60 -3.98
CA LYS A 294 16.12 3.69 -4.06
C LYS A 294 15.77 3.99 -5.52
N TYR A 295 16.68 3.80 -6.48
CA TYR A 295 16.41 4.07 -7.91
C TYR A 295 15.24 3.21 -8.38
N VAL A 296 15.29 1.92 -8.07
CA VAL A 296 14.25 0.95 -8.43
C VAL A 296 12.96 1.25 -7.67
N LEU A 297 13.04 1.51 -6.37
CA LEU A 297 11.87 1.85 -5.55
C LEU A 297 11.16 3.11 -6.06
N ARG A 298 11.92 4.09 -6.58
CA ARG A 298 11.37 5.27 -7.25
C ARG A 298 10.63 4.91 -8.53
N LYS A 299 11.23 4.09 -9.41
CA LYS A 299 10.55 3.62 -10.63
C LYS A 299 9.28 2.81 -10.31
N HIS A 300 9.29 1.99 -9.26
CA HIS A 300 8.10 1.27 -8.80
C HIS A 300 6.98 2.24 -8.36
N ALA A 301 7.32 3.32 -7.64
CA ALA A 301 6.36 4.35 -7.24
C ALA A 301 5.65 4.96 -8.45
N GLU A 302 6.41 5.29 -9.50
CA GLU A 302 5.90 5.91 -10.73
C GLU A 302 5.06 4.94 -11.55
N LEU A 303 5.55 3.71 -11.76
CA LEU A 303 4.85 2.70 -12.55
C LEU A 303 3.52 2.31 -11.90
N LEU A 304 3.49 2.07 -10.60
CA LEU A 304 2.26 1.71 -9.88
C LEU A 304 1.29 2.89 -9.79
N ALA A 305 1.78 4.12 -9.58
CA ALA A 305 0.94 5.32 -9.65
C ALA A 305 0.32 5.52 -11.04
N ASN A 306 1.11 5.32 -12.11
CA ASN A 306 0.62 5.43 -13.48
C ASN A 306 -0.38 4.32 -13.85
N ALA A 307 -0.24 3.14 -13.25
CA ALA A 307 -1.20 2.06 -13.39
C ALA A 307 -2.50 2.30 -12.61
N GLY A 308 -2.53 3.25 -11.67
CA GLY A 308 -3.68 3.54 -10.84
C GLY A 308 -3.87 2.59 -9.65
N VAL A 309 -2.79 1.93 -9.21
CA VAL A 309 -2.77 1.10 -7.98
C VAL A 309 -2.85 2.01 -6.75
N ASP A 310 -3.78 1.71 -5.85
CA ASP A 310 -4.05 2.55 -4.67
C ASP A 310 -3.24 2.15 -3.45
N PHE A 311 -2.96 0.86 -3.27
CA PHE A 311 -2.13 0.37 -2.18
C PHE A 311 -1.33 -0.88 -2.54
N VAL A 312 -0.24 -1.09 -1.79
CA VAL A 312 0.52 -2.34 -1.81
C VAL A 312 0.42 -3.06 -0.46
N LEU A 313 0.32 -4.39 -0.50
CA LEU A 313 0.48 -5.24 0.68
C LEU A 313 1.87 -5.88 0.67
N PHE A 314 2.64 -5.63 1.74
CA PHE A 314 3.94 -6.27 1.90
C PHE A 314 3.78 -7.69 2.42
N ASP A 315 4.43 -8.64 1.72
CA ASP A 315 4.54 -10.02 2.18
C ASP A 315 5.42 -10.13 3.44
N CYS A 316 4.79 -10.39 4.58
CA CYS A 316 5.44 -10.70 5.87
C CYS A 316 4.89 -12.01 6.45
N THR A 317 4.61 -12.98 5.58
CA THR A 317 3.98 -14.26 5.96
C THR A 317 4.94 -15.29 6.55
N ASN A 318 6.26 -15.07 6.50
CA ASN A 318 7.27 -16.03 6.92
C ASN A 318 7.85 -15.74 8.31
N ALA A 319 7.55 -16.62 9.28
CA ALA A 319 7.96 -16.46 10.69
C ALA A 319 7.62 -15.03 11.19
N ASP A 320 8.44 -14.40 12.05
CA ASP A 320 8.20 -13.03 12.54
C ASP A 320 8.91 -11.93 11.72
N ALA A 321 9.28 -12.23 10.47
CA ALA A 321 10.04 -11.32 9.63
C ALA A 321 9.15 -10.27 8.98
N VAL A 322 9.35 -9.00 9.37
CA VAL A 322 8.64 -7.84 8.80
C VAL A 322 9.47 -7.04 7.80
N TRP A 323 10.72 -7.43 7.54
CA TRP A 323 11.59 -6.82 6.50
C TRP A 323 11.86 -5.31 6.66
N LYS A 324 12.13 -4.86 7.89
CA LYS A 324 12.33 -3.44 8.26
C LYS A 324 13.20 -2.62 7.34
N GLU A 325 14.41 -3.08 7.01
CA GLU A 325 15.32 -2.33 6.13
C GLU A 325 14.70 -2.06 4.73
N GLY A 326 13.85 -2.96 4.23
CA GLY A 326 13.24 -2.89 2.91
C GLY A 326 12.03 -1.97 2.89
N TYR A 327 11.07 -2.19 3.78
CA TYR A 327 9.91 -1.30 3.84
C TYR A 327 10.30 0.12 4.26
N MET A 328 11.32 0.32 5.10
CA MET A 328 11.77 1.67 5.47
C MET A 328 12.42 2.39 4.29
N ALA A 329 13.25 1.71 3.50
CA ALA A 329 13.83 2.28 2.29
C ALA A 329 12.73 2.64 1.26
N LEU A 330 11.70 1.80 1.12
CA LEU A 330 10.54 2.08 0.29
C LEU A 330 9.76 3.29 0.82
N LEU A 331 9.40 3.32 2.10
CA LEU A 331 8.67 4.43 2.71
C LEU A 331 9.41 5.76 2.57
N GLU A 332 10.73 5.77 2.79
CA GLU A 332 11.57 6.95 2.58
C GLU A 332 11.51 7.42 1.12
N THR A 333 11.78 6.51 0.18
CA THR A 333 11.81 6.82 -1.26
C THR A 333 10.44 7.25 -1.79
N TRP A 334 9.36 6.61 -1.35
CA TRP A 334 8.00 6.93 -1.78
C TRP A 334 7.50 8.22 -1.15
N SER A 335 7.93 8.55 0.06
CA SER A 335 7.64 9.86 0.67
C SER A 335 8.32 10.98 -0.10
N GLU A 336 9.59 10.80 -0.50
CA GLU A 336 10.29 11.72 -1.40
C GLU A 336 9.55 11.85 -2.74
N ALA A 337 9.13 10.72 -3.33
CA ALA A 337 8.41 10.72 -4.60
C ALA A 337 7.07 11.46 -4.52
N ARG A 338 6.35 11.29 -3.42
CA ARG A 338 5.10 11.98 -3.15
C ARG A 338 5.27 13.48 -3.00
N GLN A 339 6.32 13.90 -2.30
CA GLN A 339 6.70 15.31 -2.22
C GLN A 339 7.06 15.90 -3.59
N GLN A 340 7.46 15.08 -4.56
CA GLN A 340 7.82 15.49 -5.93
C GLN A 340 6.65 15.33 -6.93
N GLY A 341 5.44 15.02 -6.46
CA GLY A 341 4.22 15.00 -7.28
C GLY A 341 3.74 13.63 -7.72
N VAL A 342 4.44 12.54 -7.35
CA VAL A 342 3.97 11.17 -7.63
C VAL A 342 2.85 10.82 -6.66
N LYS A 343 1.66 10.48 -7.17
CA LYS A 343 0.59 9.94 -6.32
C LYS A 343 0.85 8.46 -6.01
N THR A 344 1.88 8.21 -5.21
CA THR A 344 2.33 6.85 -4.86
C THR A 344 1.19 6.03 -4.25
N PRO A 345 1.18 4.70 -4.44
CA PRO A 345 0.32 3.83 -3.66
C PRO A 345 0.58 4.02 -2.16
N GLN A 346 -0.45 3.75 -1.36
CA GLN A 346 -0.32 3.58 0.09
C GLN A 346 0.23 2.18 0.43
N VAL A 347 0.54 1.92 1.69
CA VAL A 347 1.15 0.66 2.14
C VAL A 347 0.39 0.04 3.30
N ALA A 348 0.32 -1.29 3.32
CA ALA A 348 -0.12 -2.09 4.45
C ALA A 348 0.68 -3.41 4.48
N PHE A 349 0.49 -4.21 5.53
CA PHE A 349 1.25 -5.44 5.77
C PHE A 349 0.32 -6.66 5.77
N MET A 350 0.75 -7.73 5.11
CA MET A 350 0.15 -9.05 5.20
C MET A 350 1.03 -9.94 6.08
N LEU A 351 0.48 -10.37 7.20
CA LEU A 351 1.15 -11.26 8.15
C LEU A 351 0.75 -12.71 7.88
N GLN A 352 1.15 -13.62 8.76
CA GLN A 352 0.94 -15.06 8.63
C GLN A 352 -0.56 -15.41 8.52
N PHE A 353 -0.88 -16.47 7.76
CA PHE A 353 -2.25 -16.98 7.52
C PHE A 353 -2.92 -17.64 8.74
N GLY A 354 -2.40 -17.43 9.94
CA GLY A 354 -2.95 -17.95 11.18
C GLY A 354 -2.30 -17.30 12.39
N TRP A 355 -2.97 -17.35 13.53
CA TRP A 355 -2.42 -16.83 14.79
C TRP A 355 -1.26 -17.68 15.31
N SER A 356 -0.18 -17.02 15.72
CA SER A 356 0.98 -17.61 16.38
C SER A 356 1.73 -16.57 17.23
N GLU A 357 2.73 -17.00 18.01
CA GLU A 357 3.64 -16.06 18.71
C GLU A 357 4.39 -15.15 17.73
N ASP A 358 4.72 -15.65 16.54
CA ASP A 358 5.36 -14.88 15.47
C ASP A 358 4.44 -13.75 14.95
N THR A 359 3.12 -13.99 14.93
CA THR A 359 2.12 -12.98 14.57
C THR A 359 2.10 -11.84 15.59
N LEU A 360 2.10 -12.16 16.89
CA LEU A 360 2.19 -11.16 17.94
C LEU A 360 3.53 -10.40 17.89
N SER A 361 4.65 -11.11 17.64
CA SER A 361 5.98 -10.50 17.45
C SER A 361 5.96 -9.51 16.29
N SER A 362 5.43 -9.91 15.13
CA SER A 362 5.33 -9.07 13.92
C SER A 362 4.49 -7.81 14.16
N LEU A 363 3.31 -7.96 14.77
CA LEU A 363 2.43 -6.85 15.14
C LEU A 363 3.12 -5.86 16.08
N THR A 364 3.80 -6.38 17.11
CA THR A 364 4.56 -5.59 18.09
C THR A 364 5.66 -4.80 17.40
N GLN A 365 6.46 -5.44 16.54
CA GLN A 365 7.53 -4.79 15.79
C GLN A 365 6.98 -3.64 14.93
N LEU A 366 5.96 -3.89 14.11
CA LEU A 366 5.36 -2.86 13.26
C LEU A 366 4.78 -1.72 14.08
N TYR A 367 4.05 -2.01 15.15
CA TYR A 367 3.47 -0.99 16.00
C TYR A 367 4.53 -0.12 16.69
N ASP A 368 5.52 -0.73 17.32
CA ASP A 368 6.55 -0.01 18.08
C ASP A 368 7.53 0.76 17.17
N ASP A 369 7.80 0.25 15.96
CA ASP A 369 8.79 0.83 15.06
C ASP A 369 8.24 1.82 14.04
N LEU A 370 7.00 1.65 13.60
CA LEU A 370 6.40 2.45 12.52
C LEU A 370 5.19 3.25 13.02
N TYR A 371 4.15 2.54 13.49
CA TYR A 371 2.84 3.15 13.71
C TYR A 371 2.77 4.04 14.94
N SER A 372 3.22 3.58 16.11
CA SER A 372 3.20 4.36 17.35
C SER A 372 4.06 5.63 17.31
N LYS A 373 4.97 5.72 16.32
CA LYS A 373 5.85 6.86 16.06
C LYS A 373 5.35 7.79 14.94
N ASN A 374 4.23 7.45 14.30
CA ASN A 374 3.67 8.18 13.16
C ASN A 374 4.66 8.37 12.00
N LEU A 375 5.57 7.41 11.80
CA LEU A 375 6.54 7.51 10.70
C LEU A 375 5.82 7.27 9.37
N TYR A 376 5.97 8.21 8.43
CA TYR A 376 5.39 8.12 7.08
C TYR A 376 3.86 7.91 7.07
N GLN A 377 3.15 8.52 8.02
CA GLN A 377 1.70 8.33 8.20
C GLN A 377 0.89 8.57 6.93
N ASP A 378 1.32 9.49 6.07
CA ASP A 378 0.63 9.78 4.82
C ASP A 378 0.64 8.58 3.86
N LEU A 379 1.66 7.72 3.92
CA LEU A 379 1.76 6.51 3.10
C LEU A 379 0.94 5.34 3.64
N TRP A 380 0.41 5.36 4.86
CA TRP A 380 -0.33 4.20 5.37
C TRP A 380 -1.68 4.04 4.67
N PHE A 381 -2.05 2.82 4.32
CA PHE A 381 -3.38 2.51 3.80
C PHE A 381 -4.37 2.38 4.96
N TYR A 382 -5.48 3.10 4.89
CA TYR A 382 -6.54 3.06 5.88
C TYR A 382 -7.75 2.33 5.30
N TRP A 383 -8.41 1.54 6.15
CA TRP A 383 -9.67 0.89 5.84
C TRP A 383 -10.58 1.01 7.06
N GLU A 384 -11.86 1.34 6.86
CA GLU A 384 -12.83 1.54 7.95
C GLU A 384 -12.34 2.54 9.03
N GLY A 385 -11.56 3.54 8.62
CA GLY A 385 -11.09 4.63 9.47
C GLY A 385 -9.82 4.35 10.29
N LYS A 386 -9.19 3.19 10.16
CA LYS A 386 -7.91 2.86 10.83
C LYS A 386 -6.89 2.29 9.84
N PRO A 387 -5.59 2.29 10.16
CA PRO A 387 -4.59 1.62 9.35
C PRO A 387 -4.95 0.14 9.18
N LEU A 388 -4.92 -0.34 7.94
CA LEU A 388 -5.21 -1.73 7.62
C LEU A 388 -4.00 -2.60 8.01
N ILE A 389 -4.28 -3.77 8.58
CA ILE A 389 -3.34 -4.88 8.65
C ILE A 389 -4.05 -6.18 8.25
N MET A 390 -3.46 -6.93 7.32
CA MET A 390 -3.99 -8.22 6.91
C MET A 390 -3.42 -9.30 7.84
N SER A 391 -4.11 -9.56 8.96
CA SER A 391 -3.67 -10.43 10.05
C SER A 391 -4.85 -10.91 10.91
N HIS A 392 -4.59 -11.87 11.80
CA HIS A 392 -5.58 -12.42 12.72
C HIS A 392 -5.56 -11.68 14.06
N SER A 393 -6.69 -11.11 14.47
CA SER A 393 -6.86 -10.47 15.79
C SER A 393 -7.33 -11.44 16.88
N SER A 394 -7.72 -12.67 16.51
CA SER A 394 -8.43 -13.61 17.39
C SER A 394 -7.59 -14.14 18.55
N GLY A 395 -6.26 -14.13 18.45
CA GLY A 395 -5.38 -14.57 19.52
C GLY A 395 -4.80 -13.46 20.41
N LEU A 396 -5.14 -12.19 20.16
CA LEU A 396 -4.75 -11.07 21.04
C LEU A 396 -5.48 -11.19 22.38
N ASP A 397 -4.73 -11.20 23.48
CA ASP A 397 -5.26 -11.21 24.84
C ASP A 397 -5.82 -9.83 25.19
N GLU A 398 -7.15 -9.69 25.13
CA GLU A 398 -7.84 -8.44 25.49
C GLU A 398 -7.68 -8.05 26.96
N SER A 399 -7.18 -8.92 27.84
CA SER A 399 -6.86 -8.59 29.22
C SER A 399 -5.45 -8.00 29.40
N ASP A 400 -4.60 -8.09 28.36
CA ASP A 400 -3.30 -7.42 28.27
C ASP A 400 -3.47 -6.03 27.61
N PRO A 401 -3.04 -4.92 28.25
CA PRO A 401 -3.33 -3.58 27.71
C PRO A 401 -2.59 -3.25 26.43
N TYR A 402 -1.43 -3.86 26.22
CA TYR A 402 -0.67 -3.64 25.00
C TYR A 402 -1.33 -4.39 23.83
N GLN A 403 -1.75 -5.63 24.03
CA GLN A 403 -2.48 -6.38 23.00
C GLN A 403 -3.87 -5.79 22.73
N TYR A 404 -4.55 -5.26 23.76
CA TYR A 404 -5.78 -4.49 23.58
C TYR A 404 -5.54 -3.22 22.76
N GLN A 405 -4.41 -2.51 22.98
CA GLN A 405 -4.01 -1.38 22.13
C GLN A 405 -3.84 -1.82 20.68
N LEU A 406 -3.09 -2.90 20.41
CA LEU A 406 -2.90 -3.42 19.05
C LEU A 406 -4.23 -3.76 18.37
N LYS A 407 -5.11 -4.48 19.08
CA LYS A 407 -6.42 -4.89 18.57
C LYS A 407 -7.29 -3.70 18.14
N ASN A 408 -7.22 -2.60 18.89
CA ASN A 408 -8.05 -1.42 18.66
C ASN A 408 -7.39 -0.38 17.74
N TYR A 409 -6.08 -0.47 17.50
CA TYR A 409 -5.35 0.47 16.66
C TYR A 409 -5.54 0.19 15.16
N PHE A 410 -5.63 -1.07 14.75
CA PHE A 410 -5.75 -1.47 13.35
C PHE A 410 -7.16 -1.89 12.96
N THR A 411 -7.46 -1.80 11.66
CA THR A 411 -8.50 -2.61 11.02
C THR A 411 -7.87 -3.93 10.60
N PHE A 412 -8.37 -5.03 11.13
CA PHE A 412 -7.85 -6.37 10.84
C PHE A 412 -8.69 -7.02 9.73
N LYS A 413 -8.02 -7.53 8.70
CA LYS A 413 -8.62 -8.47 7.75
C LYS A 413 -7.80 -9.76 7.73
N ALA A 414 -8.36 -10.88 8.15
CA ALA A 414 -7.65 -12.15 8.23
C ALA A 414 -7.30 -12.67 6.83
N GLY A 415 -6.05 -13.08 6.60
CA GLY A 415 -5.65 -13.62 5.30
C GLY A 415 -6.18 -15.04 5.09
N MET A 416 -6.89 -15.28 3.98
CA MET A 416 -7.38 -16.61 3.61
C MET A 416 -6.31 -17.38 2.82
N PRO A 417 -5.69 -18.44 3.38
CA PRO A 417 -4.58 -19.13 2.71
C PRO A 417 -4.99 -19.97 1.49
N SER A 418 -6.26 -20.35 1.37
CA SER A 418 -6.73 -21.30 0.37
C SER A 418 -7.09 -20.63 -0.96
N TYR A 419 -6.67 -21.24 -2.07
CA TYR A 419 -7.05 -20.81 -3.42
C TYR A 419 -8.33 -21.49 -3.92
N PHE A 420 -8.77 -22.51 -3.19
CA PHE A 420 -9.83 -23.43 -3.55
C PHE A 420 -11.03 -23.30 -2.60
N GLY A 421 -11.07 -22.20 -1.84
CA GLY A 421 -12.15 -21.88 -0.94
C GLY A 421 -13.42 -21.47 -1.70
N GLY A 422 -14.40 -20.98 -0.95
CA GLY A 422 -15.58 -20.35 -1.52
C GLY A 422 -15.78 -18.97 -0.91
N ASP A 423 -16.86 -18.31 -1.32
CA ASP A 423 -17.29 -17.02 -0.79
C ASP A 423 -17.28 -16.97 0.74
N MET A 424 -16.90 -15.80 1.28
CA MET A 424 -16.87 -15.55 2.72
C MET A 424 -17.61 -14.27 3.05
N GLN A 425 -18.16 -14.22 4.26
CA GLN A 425 -18.85 -13.06 4.81
C GLN A 425 -18.43 -12.90 6.27
N ASP A 426 -17.17 -12.54 6.44
CA ASP A 426 -16.48 -12.27 7.69
C ASP A 426 -15.34 -11.27 7.42
N ASP A 427 -14.58 -10.90 8.46
CA ASP A 427 -13.42 -10.01 8.33
C ASP A 427 -12.20 -10.69 7.70
N SER A 428 -12.38 -11.52 6.66
CA SER A 428 -11.28 -12.14 5.93
C SER A 428 -11.15 -11.59 4.53
N TRP A 429 -9.91 -11.54 4.04
CA TRP A 429 -9.55 -11.16 2.67
C TRP A 429 -8.75 -12.28 2.01
N GLY A 430 -8.91 -12.43 0.69
CA GLY A 430 -8.10 -13.34 -0.12
C GLY A 430 -6.82 -12.69 -0.60
N TRP A 431 -5.77 -13.50 -0.77
CA TRP A 431 -4.53 -13.04 -1.42
C TRP A 431 -4.36 -13.63 -2.84
N LEU A 432 -4.90 -14.83 -3.09
CA LEU A 432 -4.91 -15.51 -4.38
C LEU A 432 -6.04 -16.55 -4.43
N HIS A 433 -6.70 -16.70 -5.58
CA HIS A 433 -7.77 -17.69 -5.77
C HIS A 433 -7.86 -18.17 -7.23
N VAL A 434 -8.19 -19.45 -7.43
CA VAL A 434 -8.44 -19.98 -8.79
C VAL A 434 -9.77 -19.47 -9.34
N HIS A 435 -9.94 -19.46 -10.66
CA HIS A 435 -11.21 -19.05 -11.27
C HIS A 435 -12.31 -20.11 -11.06
N PRO A 436 -13.57 -19.72 -10.80
CA PRO A 436 -14.01 -18.38 -10.41
C PRO A 436 -13.52 -18.05 -8.99
N GLN A 437 -13.09 -16.80 -8.80
CA GLN A 437 -12.50 -16.36 -7.54
C GLN A 437 -13.54 -16.28 -6.42
N ALA A 438 -13.16 -16.62 -5.19
CA ALA A 438 -14.00 -16.33 -4.04
C ALA A 438 -14.24 -14.82 -3.90
N VAL A 439 -15.45 -14.45 -3.49
CA VAL A 439 -15.78 -13.08 -3.08
C VAL A 439 -15.87 -12.96 -1.56
N TYR A 440 -15.30 -11.89 -1.03
CA TYR A 440 -15.30 -11.57 0.40
C TYR A 440 -16.27 -10.41 0.61
N LYS A 441 -17.28 -10.63 1.47
CA LYS A 441 -18.46 -9.76 1.58
C LYS A 441 -18.50 -9.02 2.90
N ASN A 442 -18.94 -7.77 2.83
CA ASN A 442 -19.34 -6.98 3.99
C ASN A 442 -20.54 -7.64 4.70
N GLU A 443 -20.81 -7.22 5.95
CA GLU A 443 -21.97 -7.71 6.73
C GLU A 443 -23.31 -7.49 6.01
N ASP A 444 -23.43 -6.44 5.20
CA ASP A 444 -24.63 -6.11 4.44
C ASP A 444 -24.78 -6.94 3.13
N GLY A 445 -23.78 -7.76 2.80
CA GLY A 445 -23.75 -8.64 1.65
C GLY A 445 -23.18 -8.03 0.37
N THR A 446 -22.75 -6.76 0.40
CA THR A 446 -21.95 -6.16 -0.69
C THR A 446 -20.59 -6.84 -0.80
N VAL A 447 -20.02 -6.88 -2.00
CA VAL A 447 -18.71 -7.51 -2.22
C VAL A 447 -17.61 -6.51 -1.86
N GLU A 448 -16.93 -6.75 -0.75
CA GLU A 448 -15.83 -5.92 -0.28
C GLU A 448 -14.60 -6.14 -1.16
N MET A 449 -14.18 -7.41 -1.38
CA MET A 449 -13.04 -7.69 -2.23
C MET A 449 -13.12 -9.01 -3.01
N THR A 450 -12.31 -9.10 -4.08
CA THR A 450 -11.90 -10.37 -4.70
C THR A 450 -10.47 -10.27 -5.25
N THR A 451 -9.85 -11.41 -5.53
CA THR A 451 -8.45 -11.49 -5.97
C THR A 451 -8.34 -11.67 -7.48
N VAL A 452 -7.21 -11.24 -8.05
CA VAL A 452 -6.82 -11.55 -9.42
C VAL A 452 -5.40 -12.12 -9.41
N GLY A 453 -5.24 -13.36 -9.88
CA GLY A 453 -3.94 -14.00 -10.03
C GLY A 453 -3.45 -13.99 -11.48
N VAL A 454 -2.19 -13.66 -11.69
CA VAL A 454 -1.54 -13.66 -13.02
C VAL A 454 -1.22 -15.10 -13.47
N ALA A 455 -0.66 -15.88 -12.56
CA ALA A 455 -0.43 -17.33 -12.62
C ALA A 455 -0.52 -17.89 -11.20
N MET A 456 -0.71 -19.19 -11.03
CA MET A 456 -0.89 -19.83 -9.72
C MET A 456 -0.11 -21.14 -9.63
N ASN A 457 0.47 -21.37 -8.45
CA ASN A 457 1.06 -22.65 -8.05
C ASN A 457 -0.03 -23.68 -7.69
N ALA A 458 -0.91 -23.94 -8.66
CA ALA A 458 -2.11 -24.76 -8.55
C ALA A 458 -2.24 -25.68 -9.76
N ASN A 459 -2.48 -26.97 -9.51
CA ASN A 459 -2.72 -27.96 -10.56
C ASN A 459 -4.19 -27.93 -10.99
N SER A 460 -4.44 -27.72 -12.28
CA SER A 460 -5.77 -27.56 -12.87
C SER A 460 -6.61 -28.83 -12.96
N GLU A 461 -5.99 -30.01 -12.97
CA GLU A 461 -6.73 -31.28 -13.02
C GLU A 461 -7.08 -31.81 -11.63
N LYS A 462 -6.16 -31.64 -10.68
CA LYS A 462 -6.29 -32.16 -9.31
C LYS A 462 -6.89 -31.16 -8.33
N MET A 463 -6.88 -29.86 -8.68
CA MET A 463 -7.32 -28.77 -7.82
C MET A 463 -6.61 -28.76 -6.46
N GLU A 464 -5.28 -28.91 -6.51
CA GLU A 464 -4.37 -28.90 -5.36
C GLU A 464 -3.16 -28.01 -5.62
N LEU A 465 -2.43 -27.66 -4.56
CA LEU A 465 -1.16 -26.93 -4.69
C LEU A 465 -0.13 -27.77 -5.47
N SER A 466 0.61 -27.11 -6.35
CA SER A 466 1.66 -27.72 -7.18
C SER A 466 2.80 -26.73 -7.35
N ALA A 467 4.05 -27.18 -7.37
CA ALA A 467 5.17 -26.28 -7.63
C ALA A 467 5.01 -25.64 -9.01
N MET A 468 5.50 -24.42 -9.25
CA MET A 468 5.35 -23.72 -10.54
C MET A 468 5.97 -24.47 -11.73
N ASN A 469 6.90 -25.41 -11.49
CA ASN A 469 7.43 -26.32 -12.52
C ASN A 469 6.71 -27.68 -12.60
N GLY A 470 5.57 -27.84 -11.91
CA GLY A 470 4.73 -29.02 -11.94
C GLY A 470 3.88 -29.14 -13.22
N GLU A 471 3.34 -30.32 -13.45
CA GLU A 471 2.45 -30.58 -14.58
C GLU A 471 1.08 -29.89 -14.39
N ASN A 472 0.43 -29.52 -15.50
CA ASN A 472 -0.93 -28.96 -15.54
C ASN A 472 -1.15 -27.73 -14.63
N ASN A 473 -0.10 -26.93 -14.42
CA ASN A 473 -0.20 -25.70 -13.65
C ASN A 473 -1.08 -24.66 -14.33
N MET A 474 -1.73 -23.85 -13.50
CA MET A 474 -2.46 -22.66 -13.94
C MET A 474 -1.50 -21.50 -14.22
N GLY A 475 -0.73 -21.63 -15.31
CA GLY A 475 0.20 -20.61 -15.79
C GLY A 475 -0.50 -19.41 -16.47
N ARG A 476 0.29 -18.48 -17.01
CA ARG A 476 -0.21 -17.27 -17.68
C ARG A 476 -1.12 -17.55 -18.88
N SER A 477 -0.86 -18.63 -19.60
CA SER A 477 -1.64 -19.04 -20.79
C SER A 477 -2.88 -19.87 -20.45
N PHE A 478 -3.03 -20.31 -19.20
CA PHE A 478 -4.13 -21.16 -18.76
C PHE A 478 -5.47 -20.43 -18.82
N THR A 479 -6.55 -21.17 -19.05
CA THR A 479 -7.92 -20.69 -18.83
C THR A 479 -8.75 -21.79 -18.17
N MET A 480 -9.54 -21.43 -17.17
CA MET A 480 -10.47 -22.36 -16.54
C MET A 480 -11.65 -22.64 -17.48
N GLN A 481 -12.18 -21.62 -18.14
CA GLN A 481 -13.22 -21.82 -19.15
C GLN A 481 -12.58 -22.33 -20.45
N PRO A 482 -13.03 -23.49 -20.98
CA PRO A 482 -12.38 -24.13 -22.14
C PRO A 482 -12.39 -23.31 -23.44
N ASN A 483 -13.32 -22.35 -23.55
CA ASN A 483 -13.55 -21.50 -24.71
C ASN A 483 -13.34 -20.02 -24.39
N TYR A 484 -12.64 -19.69 -23.30
CA TYR A 484 -12.32 -18.30 -22.99
C TYR A 484 -11.49 -17.68 -24.12
N SER A 485 -11.87 -16.48 -24.52
CA SER A 485 -11.14 -15.69 -25.51
C SER A 485 -11.53 -14.24 -25.39
N TYR A 486 -10.61 -13.33 -25.69
CA TYR A 486 -10.90 -11.92 -25.91
C TYR A 486 -10.32 -11.50 -27.27
N SER A 487 -10.73 -10.33 -27.75
CA SER A 487 -10.23 -9.79 -29.02
C SER A 487 -9.99 -8.28 -28.90
N TYR A 488 -9.03 -7.79 -29.67
CA TYR A 488 -8.75 -6.37 -29.83
C TYR A 488 -8.45 -6.07 -31.30
N LYS A 489 -8.43 -4.78 -31.66
CA LYS A 489 -8.07 -4.34 -33.00
C LYS A 489 -6.65 -3.82 -32.99
N TYR A 490 -5.87 -4.22 -33.98
CA TYR A 490 -4.54 -3.69 -34.22
C TYR A 490 -4.29 -3.59 -35.72
N ARG A 491 -3.81 -2.42 -36.18
CA ARG A 491 -3.49 -2.15 -37.59
C ARG A 491 -4.60 -2.51 -38.60
N GLY A 492 -5.85 -2.38 -38.19
CA GLY A 492 -7.04 -2.66 -39.00
C GLY A 492 -7.53 -4.11 -38.96
N GLU A 493 -6.83 -5.00 -38.26
CA GLU A 493 -7.23 -6.40 -38.07
C GLU A 493 -7.80 -6.65 -36.68
N THR A 494 -8.68 -7.64 -36.58
CA THR A 494 -9.14 -8.16 -35.29
C THR A 494 -8.24 -9.31 -34.89
N ILE A 495 -7.46 -9.13 -33.82
CA ILE A 495 -6.67 -10.19 -33.20
C ILE A 495 -7.56 -10.90 -32.20
N LYS A 496 -7.72 -12.21 -32.36
CA LYS A 496 -8.44 -13.07 -31.42
C LYS A 496 -7.42 -13.81 -30.55
N VAL A 497 -7.50 -13.59 -29.25
CA VAL A 497 -6.65 -14.26 -28.26
C VAL A 497 -7.45 -15.40 -27.65
N ASP A 498 -7.04 -16.64 -27.93
CA ASP A 498 -7.48 -17.85 -27.25
C ASP A 498 -6.28 -18.75 -26.98
N LYS A 499 -6.48 -19.87 -26.29
CA LYS A 499 -5.38 -20.78 -25.90
C LYS A 499 -4.51 -21.30 -27.05
N ASN A 500 -4.96 -21.20 -28.30
CA ASN A 500 -4.22 -21.66 -29.47
C ASN A 500 -3.43 -20.54 -30.16
N ILE A 501 -3.49 -19.30 -29.65
CA ILE A 501 -2.64 -18.21 -30.17
C ILE A 501 -1.17 -18.56 -29.97
N GLU A 502 -0.35 -18.26 -30.97
CA GLU A 502 1.09 -18.45 -30.87
C GLU A 502 1.67 -17.61 -29.72
N ASN A 503 2.57 -18.19 -28.93
CA ASN A 503 3.15 -17.57 -27.73
C ASN A 503 2.07 -17.02 -26.77
N SER A 504 1.04 -17.81 -26.49
CA SER A 504 -0.09 -17.48 -25.61
C SER A 504 0.32 -16.89 -24.24
N MET A 505 1.51 -17.24 -23.73
CA MET A 505 2.10 -16.67 -22.51
C MET A 505 2.37 -15.16 -22.57
N PHE A 506 2.33 -14.52 -23.73
CA PHE A 506 2.46 -13.06 -23.84
C PHE A 506 1.14 -12.33 -23.57
N TYR A 507 0.02 -13.03 -23.77
CA TYR A 507 -1.31 -12.41 -23.77
C TYR A 507 -2.04 -12.51 -22.43
N GLY A 508 -1.53 -13.31 -21.49
CA GLY A 508 -2.09 -13.40 -20.13
C GLY A 508 -3.55 -13.80 -20.09
N LEU A 509 -3.90 -14.91 -20.73
CA LEU A 509 -5.27 -15.44 -20.75
C LEU A 509 -5.82 -15.70 -19.33
N ASN A 510 -5.02 -16.29 -18.44
CA ASN A 510 -5.43 -16.51 -17.05
C ASN A 510 -5.69 -15.18 -16.34
N PHE A 511 -4.78 -14.22 -16.52
CA PHE A 511 -4.90 -12.89 -15.92
C PHE A 511 -6.15 -12.16 -16.42
N GLN A 512 -6.44 -12.24 -17.72
CA GLN A 512 -7.60 -11.59 -18.32
C GLN A 512 -8.93 -12.23 -17.89
N GLU A 513 -8.98 -13.57 -17.81
CA GLU A 513 -10.17 -14.30 -17.34
C GLU A 513 -10.48 -13.98 -15.88
N GLN A 514 -9.44 -13.89 -15.05
CA GLN A 514 -9.54 -13.47 -13.65
C GLN A 514 -10.08 -12.05 -13.53
N TRP A 515 -9.53 -11.08 -14.29
CA TRP A 515 -10.03 -9.70 -14.30
C TRP A 515 -11.47 -9.58 -14.77
N ASP A 516 -11.84 -10.29 -15.83
CA ASP A 516 -13.20 -10.24 -16.37
C ASP A 516 -14.23 -10.72 -15.33
N TYR A 517 -13.91 -11.80 -14.60
CA TYR A 517 -14.73 -12.26 -13.50
C TYR A 517 -14.77 -11.25 -12.34
N ALA A 518 -13.60 -10.76 -11.91
CA ALA A 518 -13.48 -9.81 -10.81
C ALA A 518 -14.30 -8.53 -11.07
N ILE A 519 -14.25 -7.99 -12.29
CA ILE A 519 -15.07 -6.84 -12.69
C ILE A 519 -16.56 -7.21 -12.71
N SER A 520 -16.92 -8.42 -13.14
CA SER A 520 -18.33 -8.84 -13.23
C SER A 520 -19.03 -8.98 -11.87
N VAL A 521 -18.29 -9.26 -10.80
CA VAL A 521 -18.82 -9.34 -9.42
C VAL A 521 -18.80 -8.00 -8.69
N ASP A 522 -18.27 -6.94 -9.33
CA ASP A 522 -18.31 -5.53 -8.92
C ASP A 522 -17.87 -5.25 -7.45
N PRO A 523 -16.69 -5.73 -7.02
CA PRO A 523 -16.20 -5.55 -5.65
C PRO A 523 -15.82 -4.08 -5.39
N GLU A 524 -15.69 -3.68 -4.14
CA GLU A 524 -15.06 -2.39 -3.77
C GLU A 524 -13.56 -2.42 -4.04
N ILE A 525 -12.90 -3.54 -3.71
CA ILE A 525 -11.47 -3.77 -3.87
C ILE A 525 -11.19 -4.95 -4.81
N ILE A 526 -10.24 -4.77 -5.73
CA ILE A 526 -9.55 -5.89 -6.39
C ILE A 526 -8.11 -5.95 -5.90
N PHE A 527 -7.68 -7.13 -5.42
CA PHE A 527 -6.30 -7.37 -5.00
C PHE A 527 -5.56 -8.23 -6.03
N VAL A 528 -4.47 -7.71 -6.59
CA VAL A 528 -3.71 -8.33 -7.69
C VAL A 528 -2.42 -8.98 -7.18
N THR A 529 -2.16 -10.21 -7.63
CA THR A 529 -0.95 -10.97 -7.28
C THR A 529 -0.15 -11.29 -8.56
N GLY A 530 1.03 -10.67 -8.78
CA GLY A 530 1.64 -9.58 -7.98
C GLY A 530 2.81 -8.87 -8.68
N TRP A 531 3.37 -7.81 -8.07
CA TRP A 531 4.26 -6.85 -8.72
C TRP A 531 5.72 -7.27 -8.96
N ASN A 532 6.45 -7.78 -7.96
CA ASN A 532 7.93 -7.89 -8.05
C ASN A 532 8.54 -9.16 -7.43
N GLU A 533 7.83 -10.29 -7.42
CA GLU A 533 8.35 -11.51 -6.80
C GLU A 533 9.34 -12.24 -7.72
N TRP A 534 10.57 -11.73 -7.79
CA TRP A 534 11.57 -12.22 -8.75
C TRP A 534 12.20 -13.57 -8.40
N VAL A 535 12.18 -13.97 -7.14
CA VAL A 535 13.03 -15.07 -6.64
C VAL A 535 12.24 -16.12 -5.90
N MET A 536 12.77 -17.34 -5.88
CA MET A 536 12.17 -18.45 -5.15
C MET A 536 13.18 -19.48 -4.63
N GLY A 537 12.69 -20.35 -3.73
CA GLY A 537 13.44 -21.51 -3.26
C GLY A 537 13.45 -22.64 -4.29
N ARG A 538 14.44 -23.54 -4.16
CA ARG A 538 14.51 -24.80 -4.90
C ARG A 538 14.57 -25.96 -3.91
N PHE A 539 13.66 -26.92 -4.05
CA PHE A 539 13.49 -28.04 -3.12
C PHE A 539 13.66 -29.39 -3.82
N GLU A 540 14.14 -30.40 -3.10
CA GLU A 540 14.26 -31.75 -3.67
C GLU A 540 12.89 -32.30 -4.05
N GLU A 541 11.88 -32.06 -3.21
CA GLU A 541 10.48 -32.34 -3.47
C GLU A 541 9.58 -31.32 -2.77
N TRP A 542 8.53 -30.86 -3.45
CA TRP A 542 7.49 -29.99 -2.87
C TRP A 542 6.13 -30.31 -3.53
N CYS A 543 5.09 -30.56 -2.72
CA CYS A 543 3.77 -31.00 -3.18
C CYS A 543 3.81 -32.12 -4.25
N GLY A 544 4.72 -33.09 -4.07
CA GLY A 544 4.89 -34.22 -4.99
C GLY A 544 5.63 -33.92 -6.30
N VAL A 545 6.05 -32.67 -6.53
CA VAL A 545 6.92 -32.27 -7.65
C VAL A 545 8.37 -32.43 -7.23
N LYS A 546 9.21 -33.10 -8.03
CA LYS A 546 10.65 -33.25 -7.80
C LYS A 546 11.42 -32.08 -8.40
N ASN A 547 12.56 -31.73 -7.81
CA ASN A 547 13.34 -30.53 -8.20
C ASN A 547 12.43 -29.30 -8.28
N ALA A 548 11.67 -29.07 -7.23
CA ALA A 548 10.54 -28.17 -7.23
C ALA A 548 10.93 -26.71 -7.01
N PHE A 549 10.24 -25.84 -7.74
CA PHE A 549 10.26 -24.39 -7.59
C PHE A 549 8.85 -23.92 -7.21
N PRO A 550 8.53 -23.71 -5.92
CA PRO A 550 7.15 -23.55 -5.47
C PRO A 550 6.45 -22.27 -5.96
N ASP A 551 7.18 -21.16 -6.02
CA ASP A 551 6.60 -19.82 -6.12
C ASP A 551 6.65 -19.20 -7.52
N GLN A 552 7.76 -19.39 -8.22
CA GLN A 552 8.07 -18.84 -9.54
C GLN A 552 8.88 -19.86 -10.33
N TYR A 553 8.93 -19.77 -11.66
CA TYR A 553 9.75 -20.70 -12.45
C TYR A 553 10.26 -20.11 -13.76
N ASP A 554 9.38 -19.78 -14.69
CA ASP A 554 9.74 -19.29 -16.03
C ASP A 554 8.76 -18.22 -16.52
N ASP A 555 8.90 -17.81 -17.79
CA ASP A 555 8.02 -16.81 -18.39
C ASP A 555 6.53 -17.23 -18.33
N GLU A 556 6.20 -18.53 -18.36
CA GLU A 556 4.82 -19.04 -18.31
C GLU A 556 4.30 -19.22 -16.88
N ASN A 557 5.13 -19.72 -15.98
CA ASN A 557 4.77 -20.16 -14.63
C ASN A 557 5.35 -19.24 -13.56
N SER A 558 5.08 -17.94 -13.71
CA SER A 558 5.46 -16.91 -12.75
C SER A 558 4.34 -15.89 -12.61
N ARG A 559 4.07 -15.41 -11.39
CA ARG A 559 2.98 -14.46 -11.07
C ARG A 559 3.42 -13.00 -11.06
N ASP A 560 4.73 -12.78 -11.16
CA ASP A 560 5.38 -11.47 -11.20
C ASP A 560 5.06 -10.68 -12.48
N ILE A 561 4.89 -9.36 -12.40
CA ILE A 561 4.56 -8.50 -13.57
C ILE A 561 5.43 -7.27 -13.70
N GLU A 562 6.46 -7.10 -12.86
CA GLU A 562 7.47 -6.07 -13.07
C GLU A 562 8.10 -6.28 -14.47
N PRO A 563 8.33 -5.20 -15.24
CA PRO A 563 8.92 -5.34 -16.57
C PRO A 563 10.25 -6.10 -16.55
N SER A 564 10.43 -7.00 -17.50
CA SER A 564 11.59 -7.88 -17.61
C SER A 564 12.48 -7.53 -18.80
N LYS A 565 13.77 -7.92 -18.76
CA LYS A 565 14.62 -7.98 -19.96
C LYS A 565 14.37 -9.24 -20.80
N GLY A 566 13.53 -10.13 -20.30
CA GLY A 566 13.15 -11.38 -20.95
C GLY A 566 12.11 -11.17 -22.06
N LEU A 567 11.45 -12.26 -22.43
CA LEU A 567 10.49 -12.25 -23.53
C LEU A 567 9.20 -11.47 -23.21
N LEU A 568 8.84 -11.35 -21.92
CA LEU A 568 7.59 -10.72 -21.50
C LEU A 568 7.63 -9.18 -21.54
N LYS A 569 8.83 -8.57 -21.58
CA LYS A 569 9.02 -7.10 -21.57
C LYS A 569 8.09 -6.41 -20.56
N ASP A 570 7.20 -5.53 -21.04
CA ASP A 570 6.19 -4.78 -20.27
C ASP A 570 4.73 -5.18 -20.60
N TYR A 571 4.51 -6.35 -21.22
CA TYR A 571 3.17 -6.79 -21.65
C TYR A 571 2.18 -6.88 -20.48
N TYR A 572 2.61 -7.43 -19.35
CA TYR A 572 1.75 -7.58 -18.17
C TYR A 572 1.51 -6.26 -17.44
N TYR A 573 2.46 -5.32 -17.52
CA TYR A 573 2.27 -3.97 -17.00
C TYR A 573 1.12 -3.28 -17.73
N TYR A 574 1.12 -3.25 -19.07
CA TYR A 574 0.05 -2.60 -19.81
C TYR A 574 -1.29 -3.34 -19.75
N GLN A 575 -1.27 -4.66 -19.62
CA GLN A 575 -2.48 -5.43 -19.31
C GLN A 575 -3.06 -5.06 -17.93
N LEU A 576 -2.22 -4.83 -16.91
CA LEU A 576 -2.66 -4.29 -15.62
C LEU A 576 -3.30 -2.91 -15.80
N VAL A 577 -2.61 -1.96 -16.46
CA VAL A 577 -3.12 -0.59 -16.66
C VAL A 577 -4.52 -0.60 -17.30
N SER A 578 -4.70 -1.37 -18.37
CA SER A 578 -6.00 -1.47 -19.07
C SER A 578 -7.09 -1.98 -18.15
N ASN A 579 -6.84 -3.07 -17.42
CA ASN A 579 -7.84 -3.66 -16.54
C ASN A 579 -8.16 -2.78 -15.32
N VAL A 580 -7.17 -2.08 -14.76
CA VAL A 580 -7.40 -1.10 -13.70
C VAL A 580 -8.34 0.01 -14.20
N ARG A 581 -8.14 0.52 -15.43
CA ARG A 581 -9.04 1.51 -16.04
C ARG A 581 -10.43 0.95 -16.33
N ARG A 582 -10.57 -0.32 -16.74
CA ARG A 582 -11.88 -0.97 -16.88
C ARG A 582 -12.65 -1.02 -15.56
N PHE A 583 -11.95 -1.31 -14.47
CA PHE A 583 -12.55 -1.36 -13.14
C PHE A 583 -12.87 0.04 -12.60
N LYS A 584 -11.89 0.95 -12.61
CA LYS A 584 -11.97 2.28 -11.99
C LYS A 584 -12.50 3.39 -12.89
N GLY A 585 -12.64 3.19 -14.20
CA GLY A 585 -12.89 4.25 -15.17
C GLY A 585 -11.63 5.09 -15.46
N ALA A 586 -11.77 6.09 -16.33
CA ALA A 586 -10.72 7.01 -16.73
C ALA A 586 -11.24 8.45 -16.79
N SER A 587 -10.35 9.43 -16.79
CA SER A 587 -10.73 10.83 -17.00
C SER A 587 -10.76 11.18 -18.49
N LYS A 588 -11.67 12.08 -18.85
CA LYS A 588 -11.74 12.63 -20.20
C LYS A 588 -10.40 13.29 -20.57
N PRO A 589 -9.79 12.99 -21.73
CA PRO A 589 -8.58 13.65 -22.17
C PRO A 589 -8.84 15.13 -22.45
N ASP A 590 -7.81 15.96 -22.29
CA ASP A 590 -7.90 17.40 -22.49
C ASP A 590 -7.94 17.75 -23.99
N SER A 591 -8.74 18.74 -24.37
CA SER A 591 -8.88 19.23 -25.74
C SER A 591 -8.57 20.73 -25.84
N GLN A 592 -7.94 21.14 -26.94
CA GLN A 592 -7.77 22.55 -27.30
C GLN A 592 -8.51 22.81 -28.61
N ILE A 593 -9.73 23.34 -28.52
CA ILE A 593 -10.57 23.59 -29.70
C ILE A 593 -10.31 24.96 -30.37
N TYR A 594 -9.37 25.76 -29.86
CA TYR A 594 -9.06 27.10 -30.36
C TYR A 594 -7.65 27.19 -30.92
N GLU A 595 -7.53 27.73 -32.13
CA GLU A 595 -6.25 28.07 -32.75
C GLU A 595 -5.55 29.19 -31.97
N LYS A 596 -4.24 29.02 -31.74
CA LYS A 596 -3.39 30.03 -31.12
C LYS A 596 -1.98 29.96 -31.72
N THR A 597 -1.66 30.95 -32.53
CA THR A 597 -0.32 31.16 -33.09
C THR A 597 0.66 31.56 -31.98
N ILE A 598 1.84 30.97 -32.02
CA ILE A 598 2.97 31.23 -31.11
C ILE A 598 4.12 31.82 -31.92
N ASP A 599 4.71 32.91 -31.42
CA ASP A 599 6.02 33.37 -31.91
C ASP A 599 7.10 32.75 -31.03
N ILE A 600 7.76 31.70 -31.54
CA ILE A 600 8.79 30.97 -30.79
C ILE A 600 10.02 31.82 -30.44
N THR A 601 10.15 33.04 -30.98
CA THR A 601 11.23 33.98 -30.60
C THR A 601 10.90 34.82 -29.37
N GLN A 602 9.64 34.85 -28.93
CA GLN A 602 9.19 35.55 -27.73
C GLN A 602 9.29 34.67 -26.48
N GLY A 603 9.04 35.28 -25.32
CA GLY A 603 9.05 34.61 -24.01
C GLY A 603 7.86 33.69 -23.77
N LYS A 604 7.85 33.08 -22.59
CA LYS A 604 6.86 32.07 -22.19
C LYS A 604 5.46 32.62 -21.94
N GLU A 605 5.30 33.94 -21.77
CA GLU A 605 4.05 34.57 -21.37
C GLU A 605 2.89 34.26 -22.32
N GLN A 606 3.17 34.04 -23.61
CA GLN A 606 2.17 33.63 -24.60
C GLN A 606 1.54 32.25 -24.34
N TRP A 607 2.22 31.40 -23.58
CA TRP A 607 1.80 30.04 -23.22
C TRP A 607 0.97 29.98 -21.93
N GLU A 608 0.78 31.11 -21.23
CA GLU A 608 -0.04 31.19 -20.01
C GLU A 608 -1.54 31.42 -20.32
N ASP A 609 -1.94 31.29 -21.58
CA ASP A 609 -3.32 31.30 -22.02
C ASP A 609 -4.05 30.07 -21.48
N SER A 610 -5.18 30.25 -20.79
CA SER A 610 -5.96 29.16 -20.20
C SER A 610 -6.56 28.20 -21.23
N ASN A 611 -6.57 28.57 -22.51
CA ASN A 611 -7.03 27.69 -23.59
C ASN A 611 -5.93 26.73 -24.09
N ILE A 612 -4.67 26.91 -23.65
CA ILE A 612 -3.57 26.01 -24.02
C ILE A 612 -3.51 24.86 -23.02
N VAL A 613 -3.57 23.62 -23.55
CA VAL A 613 -3.45 22.43 -22.72
C VAL A 613 -2.02 22.31 -22.18
N THR A 614 -1.91 22.09 -20.87
CA THR A 614 -0.65 21.91 -20.17
C THR A 614 -0.53 20.47 -19.69
N TYR A 615 0.58 19.83 -20.03
CA TYR A 615 0.93 18.47 -19.65
C TYR A 615 2.09 18.51 -18.68
N ASN A 616 1.85 18.16 -17.42
CA ASN A 616 2.91 18.02 -16.41
C ASN A 616 3.38 16.57 -16.31
N TYR A 617 4.63 16.38 -15.92
CA TYR A 617 5.16 15.07 -15.59
C TYR A 617 6.03 15.10 -14.33
N TYR A 618 6.33 13.90 -13.79
CA TYR A 618 7.11 13.75 -12.58
C TYR A 618 8.53 14.28 -12.77
N THR A 619 9.01 15.04 -11.80
CA THR A 619 10.38 15.55 -11.76
C THR A 619 11.24 14.73 -10.79
N ASN A 620 12.55 14.85 -10.92
CA ASN A 620 13.58 14.14 -10.16
C ASN A 620 13.37 12.61 -10.24
N ASN A 621 12.97 12.13 -11.42
CA ASN A 621 12.51 10.76 -11.68
C ASN A 621 13.65 9.75 -12.00
N THR A 622 14.81 10.23 -12.46
CA THR A 622 16.03 9.42 -12.69
C THR A 622 17.20 10.16 -12.04
N TYR A 623 17.51 9.89 -10.78
CA TYR A 623 18.72 10.45 -10.14
C TYR A 623 19.91 9.50 -10.32
N GLU A 624 21.10 10.01 -9.98
CA GLU A 624 22.34 9.26 -10.04
C GLU A 624 22.20 7.92 -9.27
N ARG A 625 22.40 6.81 -9.97
CA ARG A 625 22.42 5.46 -9.40
C ARG A 625 23.87 5.06 -9.26
N ASP A 626 24.30 4.68 -8.06
CA ASP A 626 25.53 3.94 -7.81
C ASP A 626 25.26 2.96 -6.68
N THR A 627 24.63 1.84 -7.05
CA THR A 627 24.11 0.88 -6.09
C THR A 627 24.63 -0.52 -6.38
N LYS A 628 24.89 -1.26 -5.30
CA LYS A 628 25.19 -2.68 -5.40
C LYS A 628 23.90 -3.47 -5.64
N GLY A 629 23.93 -4.33 -6.64
CA GLY A 629 22.94 -5.39 -6.78
C GLY A 629 23.34 -6.64 -6.00
N TYR A 630 22.88 -7.79 -6.47
CA TYR A 630 23.39 -9.09 -6.05
C TYR A 630 24.89 -9.23 -6.34
N VAL A 631 25.57 -10.18 -5.68
CA VAL A 631 27.02 -10.34 -5.75
C VAL A 631 27.48 -10.45 -7.21
N GLY A 632 28.39 -9.55 -7.60
CA GLY A 632 28.92 -9.45 -8.96
C GLY A 632 28.29 -8.34 -9.81
N TYR A 633 27.25 -7.67 -9.31
CA TYR A 633 26.55 -6.61 -10.03
C TYR A 633 26.66 -5.27 -9.30
N THR A 634 26.92 -4.21 -10.06
CA THR A 634 26.88 -2.82 -9.63
C THR A 634 26.22 -2.05 -10.75
N TYR A 635 25.21 -1.24 -10.39
CA TYR A 635 24.41 -0.51 -11.34
C TYR A 635 24.74 0.98 -11.21
N THR A 636 25.11 1.57 -12.34
CA THR A 636 25.45 2.98 -12.44
C THR A 636 24.55 3.69 -13.44
N ASN A 637 24.05 4.86 -13.10
CA ASN A 637 23.35 5.77 -13.99
C ASN A 637 23.75 7.21 -13.59
N GLU A 638 24.10 8.06 -14.54
CA GLU A 638 24.49 9.46 -14.26
C GLU A 638 23.28 10.38 -13.97
N GLY A 639 22.07 9.83 -14.00
CA GLY A 639 20.82 10.53 -13.75
C GLY A 639 20.29 11.28 -14.96
N THR A 640 19.29 12.13 -14.73
CA THR A 640 18.65 12.91 -15.77
C THR A 640 19.47 14.15 -16.11
N ARG A 641 19.87 14.27 -17.38
CA ARG A 641 20.53 15.47 -17.91
C ARG A 641 19.55 16.65 -18.06
N ASN A 642 18.45 16.45 -18.76
CA ASN A 642 17.37 17.44 -18.91
C ASN A 642 16.07 16.86 -18.32
N ASP A 643 15.73 17.23 -17.08
CA ASP A 643 14.57 16.70 -16.37
C ASP A 643 13.28 17.38 -16.84
N ILE A 644 12.49 16.66 -17.62
CA ILE A 644 11.33 17.19 -18.34
C ILE A 644 10.16 17.32 -17.38
N LYS A 645 9.65 18.55 -17.23
CA LYS A 645 8.66 18.91 -16.22
C LYS A 645 7.30 19.26 -16.80
N THR A 646 7.27 20.19 -17.76
CA THR A 646 6.02 20.75 -18.28
C THR A 646 6.10 20.88 -19.80
N MET A 647 5.06 20.42 -20.48
CA MET A 647 4.91 20.54 -21.92
C MET A 647 3.61 21.24 -22.24
N LYS A 648 3.60 22.02 -23.32
CA LYS A 648 2.40 22.66 -23.85
C LYS A 648 2.40 22.51 -25.36
N VAL A 649 1.21 22.39 -25.92
CA VAL A 649 1.01 22.28 -27.37
C VAL A 649 0.03 23.35 -27.79
N SER A 650 0.29 23.99 -28.93
CA SER A 650 -0.66 24.88 -29.58
C SER A 650 -0.61 24.68 -31.09
N TYR A 651 -1.59 25.17 -31.83
CA TYR A 651 -1.62 25.07 -33.28
C TYR A 651 -2.31 26.27 -33.92
N ASP A 652 -2.05 26.46 -35.21
CA ASP A 652 -2.81 27.34 -36.08
C ASP A 652 -3.08 26.66 -37.45
N LYS A 653 -3.43 27.45 -38.46
CA LYS A 653 -3.72 26.96 -39.82
C LYS A 653 -2.53 26.33 -40.52
N GLU A 654 -1.31 26.71 -40.16
CA GLU A 654 -0.10 26.34 -40.87
C GLU A 654 0.85 25.50 -40.01
N ASN A 655 0.85 25.67 -38.69
CA ASN A 655 1.86 25.11 -37.80
C ASN A 655 1.27 24.48 -36.53
N VAL A 656 2.03 23.52 -35.99
CA VAL A 656 1.94 23.05 -34.61
C VAL A 656 3.15 23.60 -33.84
N TYR A 657 2.91 24.06 -32.62
CA TYR A 657 3.91 24.64 -31.74
C TYR A 657 4.05 23.78 -30.50
N PHE A 658 5.29 23.47 -30.14
CA PHE A 658 5.61 22.72 -28.93
C PHE A 658 6.41 23.58 -27.97
N TYR A 659 6.05 23.49 -26.69
CA TYR A 659 6.80 24.02 -25.56
C TYR A 659 7.23 22.85 -24.68
N VAL A 660 8.49 22.85 -24.26
CA VAL A 660 8.98 21.95 -23.22
C VAL A 660 9.84 22.72 -22.23
N GLU A 661 9.51 22.57 -20.95
CA GLU A 661 10.22 23.13 -19.80
C GLU A 661 10.86 22.00 -19.01
N THR A 662 12.10 22.24 -18.62
CA THR A 662 12.89 21.36 -17.77
C THR A 662 13.09 21.98 -16.38
N VAL A 663 13.45 21.16 -15.38
CA VAL A 663 13.69 21.65 -14.00
C VAL A 663 14.83 22.66 -13.96
N ASP A 664 15.96 22.30 -14.56
CA ASP A 664 17.16 23.13 -14.69
C ASP A 664 17.30 23.68 -16.11
N ASN A 665 18.26 24.59 -16.34
CA ASN A 665 18.55 25.07 -17.69
C ASN A 665 18.94 23.92 -18.62
N LEU A 666 18.47 23.98 -19.87
CA LEU A 666 18.77 22.97 -20.88
C LEU A 666 20.28 22.88 -21.13
N THR A 667 20.79 21.66 -21.27
CA THR A 667 22.18 21.42 -21.66
C THR A 667 22.45 21.78 -23.13
N SER A 668 23.70 21.61 -23.58
CA SER A 668 24.11 22.04 -24.91
C SER A 668 23.42 21.19 -25.98
N TYR A 669 22.89 21.84 -27.01
CA TYR A 669 22.27 21.17 -28.16
C TYR A 669 23.25 20.26 -28.94
N THR A 670 24.56 20.41 -28.72
CA THR A 670 25.58 19.55 -29.31
C THR A 670 25.74 18.21 -28.60
N ASP A 671 25.15 18.04 -27.42
CA ASP A 671 25.22 16.80 -26.68
C ASP A 671 24.41 15.70 -27.41
N PRO A 672 24.85 14.43 -27.41
CA PRO A 672 24.13 13.36 -28.10
C PRO A 672 22.74 13.12 -27.47
N ASN A 673 21.81 12.64 -28.30
CA ASN A 673 20.45 12.23 -27.88
C ASN A 673 19.71 13.34 -27.11
N TRP A 674 19.91 14.60 -27.51
CA TRP A 674 19.36 15.77 -26.84
C TRP A 674 17.92 16.03 -27.25
N MET A 675 17.01 16.20 -26.28
CA MET A 675 15.62 16.66 -26.45
C MET A 675 14.93 16.16 -27.74
N ARG A 676 14.59 14.88 -27.77
CA ARG A 676 13.87 14.19 -28.84
C ARG A 676 12.37 14.29 -28.63
N LEU A 677 11.63 14.55 -29.71
CA LEU A 677 10.16 14.53 -29.73
C LEU A 677 9.70 13.43 -30.67
N LEU A 678 8.94 12.48 -30.14
CA LEU A 678 8.28 11.41 -30.89
C LEU A 678 6.81 11.80 -31.12
N LEU A 679 6.31 11.60 -32.34
CA LEU A 679 4.95 11.94 -32.75
C LEU A 679 4.29 10.75 -33.44
N ASP A 680 3.09 10.41 -32.94
CA ASP A 680 2.13 9.48 -33.52
C ASP A 680 0.91 10.31 -33.95
N THR A 681 0.67 10.37 -35.24
CA THR A 681 -0.13 11.39 -35.91
C THR A 681 -1.39 10.83 -36.55
N LYS A 682 -1.51 9.50 -36.62
CA LYS A 682 -2.62 8.79 -37.25
C LYS A 682 -2.66 7.35 -36.77
N ILE A 683 -3.81 6.73 -36.91
CA ILE A 683 -3.96 5.32 -36.58
C ILE A 683 -3.14 4.47 -37.58
N ALA A 684 -2.20 3.69 -37.05
CA ALA A 684 -1.39 2.76 -37.83
C ALA A 684 -2.25 1.73 -38.58
N THR A 685 -1.81 1.37 -39.78
CA THR A 685 -2.39 0.31 -40.63
C THR A 685 -1.35 -0.78 -40.91
N GLN A 686 -1.75 -1.86 -41.59
CA GLN A 686 -0.82 -2.93 -41.99
C GLN A 686 0.34 -2.42 -42.86
N ASP A 687 0.10 -1.42 -43.69
CA ASP A 687 1.12 -0.84 -44.58
C ASP A 687 1.96 0.24 -43.90
N SER A 688 1.64 0.58 -42.64
CA SER A 688 2.33 1.64 -41.92
C SER A 688 3.70 1.17 -41.42
N LYS A 689 4.70 2.05 -41.51
CA LYS A 689 6.11 1.73 -41.25
C LYS A 689 6.61 2.38 -39.96
N ASP A 690 5.69 2.57 -39.04
CA ASP A 690 5.88 3.38 -37.84
C ASP A 690 6.77 2.59 -36.87
N TRP A 691 7.73 3.27 -36.23
CA TRP A 691 8.57 2.63 -35.22
C TRP A 691 7.87 2.76 -33.88
N GLU A 692 7.49 1.64 -33.25
CA GLU A 692 6.81 1.64 -31.95
C GLU A 692 5.60 2.61 -31.94
N GLU A 693 4.81 2.56 -33.03
CA GLU A 693 3.65 3.42 -33.33
C GLU A 693 3.97 4.88 -33.72
N PHE A 694 5.22 5.33 -33.63
CA PHE A 694 5.59 6.71 -34.01
C PHE A 694 5.96 6.83 -35.50
N GLU A 695 5.28 7.73 -36.22
CA GLU A 695 5.66 8.06 -37.60
C GLU A 695 6.81 9.04 -37.69
N TYR A 696 6.94 9.94 -36.73
CA TYR A 696 7.95 10.99 -36.79
C TYR A 696 8.78 11.06 -35.52
N ILE A 697 10.06 11.35 -35.71
CA ILE A 697 10.97 11.76 -34.66
C ILE A 697 11.58 13.10 -35.05
N LEU A 698 11.58 14.02 -34.10
CA LEU A 698 12.35 15.24 -34.19
C LEU A 698 13.62 15.07 -33.37
N ASN A 699 14.74 15.50 -33.96
CA ASN A 699 16.02 15.65 -33.26
C ASN A 699 16.67 14.33 -32.80
N ARG A 700 16.46 13.24 -33.56
CA ARG A 700 17.25 12.00 -33.38
C ARG A 700 18.73 12.28 -33.62
N ASN A 701 19.01 13.03 -34.70
CA ASN A 701 20.29 13.66 -34.99
C ASN A 701 20.34 15.03 -34.31
N ASN A 702 21.49 15.39 -33.73
CA ASN A 702 21.65 16.67 -33.03
C ASN A 702 21.33 17.86 -33.94
N PRO A 703 20.70 18.92 -33.41
CA PRO A 703 20.28 20.07 -34.19
C PRO A 703 21.45 21.01 -34.47
N THR A 704 21.21 22.01 -35.33
CA THR A 704 22.07 23.19 -35.43
C THR A 704 21.67 24.22 -34.37
N ALA A 705 22.27 25.41 -34.36
CA ALA A 705 21.94 26.45 -33.39
C ALA A 705 20.48 26.97 -33.48
N ASN A 706 19.78 26.71 -34.60
CA ASN A 706 18.46 27.26 -34.88
C ASN A 706 17.52 26.32 -35.65
N GLU A 707 17.99 25.17 -36.14
CA GLU A 707 17.19 24.20 -36.87
C GLU A 707 17.31 22.79 -36.27
N MET A 708 16.19 22.09 -36.13
CA MET A 708 16.12 20.66 -35.82
C MET A 708 15.72 19.89 -37.08
N VAL A 709 16.12 18.61 -37.17
CA VAL A 709 15.73 17.73 -38.30
C VAL A 709 14.52 16.91 -37.89
N LEU A 710 13.47 16.98 -38.71
CA LEU A 710 12.32 16.10 -38.65
C LEU A 710 12.55 14.91 -39.56
N GLU A 711 12.44 13.71 -39.01
CA GLU A 711 12.58 12.47 -39.76
C GLU A 711 11.28 11.65 -39.65
N ARG A 712 11.01 10.86 -40.69
CA ARG A 712 9.89 9.94 -40.77
C ARG A 712 10.38 8.50 -40.68
N SER A 713 9.65 7.65 -39.96
CA SER A 713 9.98 6.24 -39.82
C SER A 713 9.81 5.50 -41.14
N THR A 714 10.74 4.61 -41.41
CA THR A 714 10.73 3.69 -42.56
C THR A 714 10.66 2.22 -42.13
N GLY A 715 10.40 1.97 -40.84
CA GLY A 715 10.31 0.66 -40.21
C GLY A 715 11.56 0.36 -39.37
N ASP A 716 11.36 -0.36 -38.26
CA ASP A 716 12.39 -0.56 -37.22
C ASP A 716 13.02 0.78 -36.80
N TRP A 717 14.27 0.81 -36.37
CA TRP A 717 14.98 2.07 -36.05
C TRP A 717 15.58 2.77 -37.28
N ASN A 718 14.82 2.87 -38.39
CA ASN A 718 15.28 3.50 -39.63
C ASN A 718 14.44 4.73 -39.96
N TRP A 719 15.12 5.82 -40.31
CA TRP A 719 14.51 7.15 -40.43
C TRP A 719 14.98 7.86 -41.70
N GLU A 720 14.07 8.59 -42.35
CA GLU A 720 14.37 9.44 -43.51
C GLU A 720 14.05 10.91 -43.21
N GLU A 721 14.91 11.84 -43.66
CA GLU A 721 14.70 13.27 -43.45
C GLU A 721 13.46 13.77 -44.22
N VAL A 722 12.53 14.40 -43.50
CA VAL A 722 11.37 15.09 -44.07
C VAL A 722 11.72 16.55 -44.35
N GLY A 723 12.43 17.18 -43.43
CA GLY A 723 12.84 18.57 -43.54
C GLY A 723 13.36 19.13 -42.22
N LYS A 724 13.59 20.44 -42.22
CA LYS A 724 14.11 21.18 -41.07
C LYS A 724 13.05 22.08 -40.47
N VAL A 725 13.04 22.16 -39.15
CA VAL A 725 12.08 22.96 -38.37
C VAL A 725 12.82 23.95 -37.47
N SER A 726 12.20 25.09 -37.20
CA SER A 726 12.81 26.14 -36.36
C SER A 726 12.55 25.87 -34.88
N TYR A 727 13.53 26.19 -34.04
CA TYR A 727 13.40 26.12 -32.58
C TYR A 727 14.17 27.25 -31.89
N THR A 728 13.81 27.52 -30.64
CA THR A 728 14.55 28.43 -29.75
C THR A 728 14.73 27.82 -28.38
N VAL A 729 15.78 28.25 -27.69
CA VAL A 729 16.07 27.88 -26.30
C VAL A 729 16.26 29.15 -25.47
N GLN A 730 15.57 29.25 -24.34
CA GLN A 730 15.70 30.33 -23.36
C GLN A 730 15.78 29.73 -21.96
N GLY A 731 17.00 29.54 -21.44
CA GLY A 731 17.22 28.92 -20.14
C GLY A 731 16.76 27.46 -20.12
N ASN A 732 15.72 27.16 -19.35
CA ASN A 732 15.14 25.82 -19.19
C ASN A 732 13.98 25.52 -20.15
N ILE A 733 13.71 26.41 -21.10
CA ILE A 733 12.58 26.33 -22.02
C ILE A 733 13.06 26.15 -23.46
N MET A 734 12.48 25.18 -24.15
CA MET A 734 12.60 25.03 -25.60
C MET A 734 11.24 25.21 -26.27
N GLN A 735 11.22 25.95 -27.37
CA GLN A 735 10.03 26.17 -28.21
C GLN A 735 10.32 25.70 -29.63
N VAL A 736 9.39 24.95 -30.23
CA VAL A 736 9.53 24.37 -31.58
C VAL A 736 8.33 24.74 -32.43
N GLN A 737 8.57 25.11 -33.69
CA GLN A 737 7.53 25.36 -34.69
C GLN A 737 7.65 24.34 -35.82
N VAL A 738 6.61 23.51 -36.01
CA VAL A 738 6.56 22.47 -37.03
C VAL A 738 5.41 22.75 -38.02
N PRO A 739 5.69 22.88 -39.32
CA PRO A 739 4.64 23.01 -40.33
C PRO A 739 3.74 21.78 -40.38
N ARG A 740 2.41 21.97 -40.33
CA ARG A 740 1.41 20.90 -40.34
C ARG A 740 1.52 19.97 -41.55
N GLN A 741 1.87 20.53 -42.69
CA GLN A 741 2.09 19.77 -43.93
C GLN A 741 3.21 18.73 -43.78
N MET A 742 4.25 19.01 -42.99
CA MET A 742 5.33 18.04 -42.75
C MET A 742 4.87 16.84 -41.90
N LEU A 743 3.83 17.03 -41.10
CA LEU A 743 3.24 16.00 -40.24
C LEU A 743 2.04 15.30 -40.88
N GLY A 744 1.57 15.76 -42.05
CA GLY A 744 0.34 15.26 -42.67
C GLY A 744 -0.95 15.67 -41.94
N MET A 745 -0.91 16.73 -41.14
CA MET A 745 -2.03 17.21 -40.30
C MET A 745 -2.82 18.34 -40.97
N GLU A 746 -3.17 18.21 -42.24
CA GLU A 746 -3.87 19.27 -43.00
C GLU A 746 -5.36 19.37 -42.63
N ASP A 747 -6.00 18.25 -42.27
CA ASP A 747 -7.44 18.17 -42.00
C ASP A 747 -7.79 18.33 -40.50
N SER A 748 -7.07 17.68 -39.60
CA SER A 748 -7.27 17.73 -38.14
C SER A 748 -5.93 17.79 -37.41
N VAL A 749 -5.94 18.27 -36.16
CA VAL A 749 -4.74 18.34 -35.30
C VAL A 749 -4.99 17.50 -34.05
N THR A 750 -4.94 16.18 -34.24
CA THR A 750 -5.00 15.19 -33.17
C THR A 750 -3.82 14.26 -33.31
N PHE A 751 -3.06 14.09 -32.23
CA PHE A 751 -1.87 13.26 -32.24
C PHE A 751 -1.45 12.89 -30.81
N ASN A 752 -0.66 11.83 -30.70
CA ASN A 752 0.04 11.44 -29.51
C ASN A 752 1.49 11.92 -29.58
N PHE A 753 2.07 12.28 -28.43
CA PHE A 753 3.46 12.70 -28.38
C PHE A 753 4.18 12.32 -27.08
N LYS A 754 5.50 12.24 -27.17
CA LYS A 754 6.41 12.00 -26.04
C LYS A 754 7.69 12.77 -26.22
N TRP A 755 8.17 13.35 -25.13
CA TRP A 755 9.51 13.93 -25.06
C TRP A 755 10.48 12.99 -24.37
N CYS A 756 11.70 12.95 -24.88
CA CYS A 756 12.76 12.06 -24.45
C CYS A 756 14.10 12.81 -24.44
N ASP A 757 14.93 12.60 -23.43
CA ASP A 757 16.31 13.11 -23.38
C ASP A 757 17.26 12.04 -22.87
N ASN A 758 18.43 11.92 -23.52
CA ASN A 758 19.48 10.98 -23.14
C ASN A 758 19.04 9.50 -23.08
N ASN A 759 18.15 9.10 -24.00
CA ASN A 759 17.66 7.72 -24.15
C ASN A 759 17.52 7.34 -25.63
N LEU A 760 17.06 6.11 -25.90
CA LEU A 760 16.79 5.59 -27.26
C LEU A 760 18.03 5.66 -28.16
N VAL A 761 19.20 5.30 -27.64
CA VAL A 761 20.46 5.41 -28.40
C VAL A 761 20.42 4.53 -29.64
N ASN A 762 19.90 3.32 -29.48
CA ASN A 762 19.84 2.29 -30.53
C ASN A 762 18.41 1.95 -30.96
N GLY A 763 17.41 2.70 -30.48
CA GLY A 763 16.00 2.44 -30.81
C GLY A 763 15.36 1.27 -30.08
N ASP A 764 15.88 0.88 -28.92
CA ASP A 764 15.15 -0.01 -28.02
C ASP A 764 14.20 0.82 -27.17
N ILE A 765 12.90 0.61 -27.34
CA ILE A 765 11.88 1.33 -26.57
C ILE A 765 11.99 1.05 -25.07
N MET A 766 12.57 -0.08 -24.65
CA MET A 766 12.74 -0.42 -23.24
C MET A 766 13.76 0.51 -22.54
N ASP A 767 14.62 1.23 -23.28
CA ASP A 767 15.55 2.22 -22.74
C ASP A 767 14.83 3.30 -21.92
N VAL A 768 13.58 3.64 -22.27
CA VAL A 768 12.78 4.71 -21.61
C VAL A 768 12.41 4.38 -20.16
N TYR A 769 12.62 3.15 -19.71
CA TYR A 769 12.47 2.77 -18.31
C TYR A 769 13.74 3.01 -17.49
N THR A 770 14.92 2.97 -18.13
CA THR A 770 16.21 2.85 -17.45
C THR A 770 17.12 4.06 -17.61
N ASP A 771 17.03 4.78 -18.73
CA ASP A 771 17.98 5.84 -19.08
C ASP A 771 17.29 7.18 -19.31
N GLY A 772 17.97 8.25 -18.88
CA GLY A 772 17.58 9.63 -19.17
C GLY A 772 16.20 10.04 -18.64
N SER A 773 15.57 10.94 -19.38
CA SER A 773 14.22 11.46 -19.12
C SER A 773 13.26 10.99 -20.20
N ALA A 774 12.07 10.52 -19.79
CA ALA A 774 10.95 10.28 -20.70
C ALA A 774 9.66 10.84 -20.07
N ALA A 775 8.96 11.68 -20.82
CA ALA A 775 7.70 12.28 -20.40
C ALA A 775 6.61 12.02 -21.46
N PRO A 776 5.63 11.14 -21.17
CA PRO A 776 5.53 10.30 -19.96
C PRO A 776 6.56 9.15 -19.99
N GLY A 777 6.78 8.44 -18.88
CA GLY A 777 7.64 7.26 -18.81
C GLY A 777 7.01 5.99 -19.41
N GLY A 778 7.83 4.96 -19.65
CA GLY A 778 7.38 3.71 -20.32
C GLY A 778 6.92 3.96 -21.77
N ARG A 779 5.95 3.18 -22.26
CA ARG A 779 5.28 3.39 -23.57
C ARG A 779 4.15 4.42 -23.54
N PHE A 780 3.87 5.04 -22.39
CA PHE A 780 2.81 6.05 -22.31
C PHE A 780 3.11 7.27 -23.17
N VAL A 781 2.09 7.87 -23.75
CA VAL A 781 2.15 9.10 -24.54
C VAL A 781 1.09 10.07 -24.07
N PHE A 782 1.35 11.37 -24.25
CA PHE A 782 0.32 12.39 -24.08
C PHE A 782 -0.54 12.46 -25.35
N GLN A 783 -1.83 12.69 -25.18
CA GLN A 783 -2.77 12.88 -26.27
C GLN A 783 -3.11 14.36 -26.42
N PHE A 784 -2.94 14.91 -27.62
CA PHE A 784 -3.42 16.23 -28.00
C PHE A 784 -4.60 16.09 -28.96
N MET A 785 -5.67 16.85 -28.71
CA MET A 785 -6.86 16.85 -29.55
C MET A 785 -7.32 18.28 -29.82
N SER A 786 -7.56 18.59 -31.10
CA SER A 786 -8.16 19.86 -31.52
C SER A 786 -9.69 19.84 -31.55
N GLU A 787 -10.31 18.73 -31.14
CA GLU A 787 -11.76 18.49 -31.16
C GLU A 787 -12.20 17.81 -29.86
N ASP A 788 -13.45 18.03 -29.45
CA ASP A 788 -14.01 17.38 -28.26
C ASP A 788 -14.41 15.93 -28.52
N ILE A 789 -14.12 15.05 -27.56
CA ILE A 789 -14.70 13.71 -27.53
C ILE A 789 -16.19 13.83 -27.13
N PRO A 790 -17.14 13.25 -27.90
CA PRO A 790 -18.55 13.24 -27.51
C PRO A 790 -18.75 12.62 -26.13
N ASP A 791 -19.57 13.23 -25.26
CA ASP A 791 -19.87 12.64 -23.95
C ASP A 791 -20.71 11.36 -24.12
N PHE A 792 -20.20 10.24 -23.60
CA PHE A 792 -20.90 8.95 -23.54
C PHE A 792 -22.01 8.89 -22.47
N GLY A 793 -22.39 10.05 -21.92
CA GLY A 793 -23.39 10.20 -20.84
C GLY A 793 -24.85 9.94 -21.26
N GLU A 794 -25.15 9.83 -22.55
CA GLU A 794 -26.41 9.22 -22.99
C GLU A 794 -26.14 7.79 -23.45
N LYS A 795 -26.15 6.85 -22.50
CA LYS A 795 -26.50 5.46 -22.83
C LYS A 795 -27.78 5.51 -23.64
N ASN A 796 -27.66 5.12 -24.91
CA ASN A 796 -28.71 4.71 -25.81
C ASN A 796 -29.83 3.95 -25.07
N ASN A 797 -30.84 4.68 -24.59
CA ASN A 797 -32.19 4.18 -24.67
C ASN A 797 -32.55 4.28 -26.15
N ASN A 798 -32.43 3.16 -26.87
CA ASN A 798 -33.01 2.89 -28.19
C ASN A 798 -33.64 4.11 -28.88
N ASN A 799 -32.81 4.97 -29.48
CA ASN A 799 -33.27 5.96 -30.43
C ASN A 799 -32.46 5.78 -31.71
N ILE A 800 -32.94 4.83 -32.52
CA ILE A 800 -32.86 4.96 -33.98
C ILE A 800 -33.19 6.43 -34.30
N PRO A 801 -32.37 7.16 -35.08
CA PRO A 801 -32.61 8.57 -35.34
C PRO A 801 -34.07 8.77 -35.74
N LEU A 802 -34.79 9.71 -35.13
CA LEU A 802 -36.21 9.93 -35.41
C LEU A 802 -36.47 10.12 -36.92
N TYR A 803 -35.47 10.58 -37.67
CA TYR A 803 -35.48 10.65 -39.14
C TYR A 803 -35.48 9.28 -39.85
N VAL A 804 -34.80 8.26 -39.32
CA VAL A 804 -34.79 6.89 -39.86
C VAL A 804 -36.11 6.16 -39.55
N ILE A 805 -36.74 6.42 -38.40
CA ILE A 805 -38.11 5.93 -38.11
C ILE A 805 -39.16 6.66 -38.96
N LEU A 806 -39.02 7.97 -39.20
CA LEU A 806 -39.97 8.72 -40.04
C LEU A 806 -39.89 8.32 -41.53
N ILE A 807 -38.71 7.99 -42.04
CA ILE A 807 -38.53 7.48 -43.41
C ILE A 807 -39.06 6.04 -43.51
N GLY A 808 -38.80 5.18 -42.51
CA GLY A 808 -39.33 3.82 -42.46
C GLY A 808 -40.85 3.73 -42.28
N ALA A 809 -41.43 4.54 -41.41
CA ALA A 809 -42.88 4.60 -41.19
C ALA A 809 -43.63 5.23 -42.37
N GLY A 810 -43.02 6.21 -43.06
CA GLY A 810 -43.53 6.78 -44.31
C GLY A 810 -43.58 5.75 -45.44
N LEU A 811 -42.52 4.93 -45.59
CA LEU A 811 -42.48 3.86 -46.60
C LEU A 811 -43.49 2.73 -46.30
N ILE A 812 -43.67 2.36 -45.03
CA ILE A 812 -44.67 1.35 -44.63
C ILE A 812 -46.11 1.87 -44.85
N LEU A 813 -46.39 3.15 -44.55
CA LEU A 813 -47.70 3.75 -44.82
C LEU A 813 -48.01 3.87 -46.33
N VAL A 814 -47.01 4.14 -47.17
CA VAL A 814 -47.17 4.17 -48.64
C VAL A 814 -47.40 2.77 -49.21
N ILE A 815 -46.71 1.75 -48.68
CA ILE A 815 -46.90 0.34 -49.08
C ILE A 815 -48.27 -0.17 -48.61
N CYS A 816 -48.69 0.16 -47.38
CA CYS A 816 -50.01 -0.20 -46.86
C CYS A 816 -51.14 0.54 -47.61
N ALA A 817 -50.98 1.82 -47.97
CA ALA A 817 -51.94 2.55 -48.78
C ALA A 817 -52.02 2.03 -50.22
N GLY A 818 -50.89 1.62 -50.81
CA GLY A 818 -50.81 0.96 -52.11
C GLY A 818 -51.51 -0.41 -52.13
N LEU A 819 -51.32 -1.22 -51.09
CA LEU A 819 -52.01 -2.51 -50.91
C LEU A 819 -53.52 -2.33 -50.66
N PHE A 820 -53.92 -1.31 -49.89
CA PHE A 820 -55.33 -1.02 -49.63
C PHE A 820 -56.06 -0.54 -50.89
N LEU A 821 -55.41 0.25 -51.75
CA LEU A 821 -55.95 0.68 -53.04
C LEU A 821 -55.98 -0.46 -54.07
N ALA A 822 -55.03 -1.40 -54.03
CA ALA A 822 -55.02 -2.58 -54.89
C ALA A 822 -56.11 -3.59 -54.51
N ILE A 823 -56.43 -3.74 -53.22
CA ILE A 823 -57.51 -4.61 -52.73
C ILE A 823 -58.88 -4.00 -53.03
N ARG A 824 -59.04 -2.67 -52.90
CA ARG A 824 -60.32 -2.00 -53.18
C ARG A 824 -60.71 -1.90 -54.66
N LYS A 825 -59.76 -2.14 -55.58
CA LYS A 825 -60.01 -2.19 -57.03
C LYS A 825 -60.46 -3.58 -57.53
N LYS A 826 -60.53 -4.59 -56.66
CA LYS A 826 -60.99 -5.95 -57.00
C LYS A 826 -62.45 -6.23 -56.62
N ASP A 827 -63.09 -5.34 -55.87
CA ASP A 827 -64.49 -5.45 -55.42
C ASP A 827 -65.37 -4.25 -55.86
N LEU A 828 -65.03 -3.59 -56.99
CA LEU A 828 -65.89 -2.61 -57.68
C LEU A 828 -65.88 -2.84 -59.19
#